data_AF-A0A423WMW7-F1
#
_entry.id   AF-A0A423WMW7-F1
#
_cell.length_a   1.000
_cell.length_b   1.000
_cell.length_c   1.000
_cell.angle_alpha   90.00
_cell.angle_beta   90.00
_cell.angle_gamma   90.00
#
_symmetry.space_group_name_H-M   'P 1'
#
loop_
_entity.id
_entity.type
_entity.pdbx_description
1 polymer ?
#
loop_
_entity_poly.entity_id
_entity_poly.type
_entity_poly.pdbx_seq_one_letter_code
_entity_poly.pdbx_strand_id
1 'polypeptide(L)'
;MVTEHGFVNGMVKATHPTMSNGPALDALNDKVFEVFDKALEDSPTTVTMYEWIGKLIMRGTTDAIYGPSNPMRNSRMLEAWHTYHPALMYIMLDILPQNVFFKAAVKGREELVQSFAEYYTEGRYKQGSAYIQEFTEHCINQKIPEGDIPRFLLGTLFNNVANTIPSAFWVIYRIFSDPIVLEDCRNEVNRAVEHHPDGTSTIDLDFIPNSCPILLSTYEEVFRFHGLANSVRVVSEDHMLDNKYLVKKGGLIMMSARAQHSNPAVWGENVDEFYHKRFLKQQPGTGKRLNPVAFRGFGGGATLCPGRHFATSEILLLVTMLLLRFDVRPANKMPWVLPSTAKSSEAEAVEQPDDDIEVELVPRPEARGRKWGVTFSGRRDAELLVQKSLISVALCAATVSATAGFEGRRYDYDTPSTPITTFSANYTTTADALEALSLALSPNASLAAPLTVPYGSTIGRVWPKQLETWPEAIVYPNTPEDVSIIMQFYSKYHALWEDGFAIMCGGHFSSGGAQSSSLIVDLQNLNNVIINDPVDDQEPAILKVGGGTKSGHVYDVLDGTGWAFLGARSTTIGTGGFTLGGGIAYQAGRYGIGADSLVGVEVVLVNGTIIYANPYNEYSDIFWATTGGGWAANIGVVTNFYSRAYPDPGQVQVGTFVYSESKKDKVFPRANDFWENNTDPDAMNALVYYFKDPDYPSAVAPITEREFVLQVNAMYFGSMEGFNASYAPFYEDVNYVSVSTYTLKDLKEFLSSNYMFPDWNKAGPASDSATAWPHSTSAHITLSSLMWSNQSNAAYVDERDSVMMDYLRSYQESLNAPAIYDYPNYLAPYSKPEEVWGVDNFNRLVAIKEKYDPQCLMSRGVVISTKACSGLSADIRDRVCSQPLIHSIS
;
A
#
# COMPACT_ATOMS: atom_id res chain seq x y z
N MET A 1 -6.68 21.64 -16.54
CA MET A 1 -6.28 20.49 -17.38
C MET A 1 -5.52 19.43 -16.57
N VAL A 2 -4.55 19.81 -15.73
CA VAL A 2 -3.68 18.88 -14.95
C VAL A 2 -3.94 18.90 -13.43
N THR A 3 -5.05 19.52 -12.98
CA THR A 3 -5.47 19.48 -11.58
C THR A 3 -5.97 18.09 -11.20
N GLU A 4 -6.14 17.80 -9.91
CA GLU A 4 -6.64 16.50 -9.42
C GLU A 4 -8.01 16.10 -10.03
N HIS A 5 -8.88 17.10 -10.26
CA HIS A 5 -10.15 16.96 -10.98
C HIS A 5 -10.08 17.36 -12.46
N GLY A 6 -8.88 17.56 -13.00
CA GLY A 6 -8.66 18.00 -14.37
C GLY A 6 -8.75 16.85 -15.39
N PHE A 7 -9.00 17.20 -16.65
CA PHE A 7 -9.14 16.26 -17.77
C PHE A 7 -8.10 15.13 -17.77
N VAL A 8 -6.80 15.44 -17.62
CA VAL A 8 -5.72 14.44 -17.74
C VAL A 8 -5.76 13.41 -16.61
N ASN A 9 -5.93 13.86 -15.36
CA ASN A 9 -5.99 12.95 -14.21
C ASN A 9 -7.31 12.17 -14.19
N GLY A 10 -8.42 12.80 -14.56
CA GLY A 10 -9.70 12.10 -14.72
C GLY A 10 -9.66 11.04 -15.83
N MET A 11 -8.96 11.32 -16.94
CA MET A 11 -8.80 10.39 -18.06
C MET A 11 -8.02 9.15 -17.62
N VAL A 12 -6.93 9.33 -16.86
CA VAL A 12 -6.18 8.21 -16.28
C VAL A 12 -7.07 7.38 -15.35
N LYS A 13 -7.85 8.02 -14.47
CA LYS A 13 -8.76 7.33 -13.55
C LYS A 13 -9.85 6.52 -14.29
N ALA A 14 -10.42 7.08 -15.35
CA ALA A 14 -11.45 6.42 -16.14
C ALA A 14 -10.90 5.23 -16.94
N THR A 15 -9.71 5.39 -17.54
CA THR A 15 -9.16 4.39 -18.48
C THR A 15 -8.29 3.33 -17.82
N HIS A 16 -7.62 3.63 -16.70
CA HIS A 16 -6.70 2.69 -16.04
C HIS A 16 -7.34 1.34 -15.67
N PRO A 17 -8.57 1.26 -15.10
CA PRO A 17 -9.20 -0.02 -14.78
C PRO A 17 -9.40 -0.92 -16.01
N THR A 18 -9.67 -0.32 -17.17
CA THR A 18 -9.93 -1.06 -18.43
C THR A 18 -8.67 -1.67 -19.05
N MET A 19 -7.48 -1.21 -18.63
CA MET A 19 -6.18 -1.70 -19.11
C MET A 19 -5.34 -2.32 -17.98
N SER A 20 -5.94 -2.52 -16.80
CA SER A 20 -5.35 -3.22 -15.67
C SER A 20 -5.69 -4.71 -15.71
N ASN A 21 -4.98 -5.52 -14.91
CA ASN A 21 -5.24 -6.96 -14.82
C ASN A 21 -6.72 -7.24 -14.54
N GLY A 22 -7.33 -8.04 -15.42
CA GLY A 22 -8.75 -8.38 -15.35
C GLY A 22 -9.37 -8.60 -16.74
N PRO A 23 -10.69 -8.88 -16.79
CA PRO A 23 -11.36 -9.32 -18.01
C PRO A 23 -11.26 -8.35 -19.20
N ALA A 24 -11.18 -7.05 -18.95
CA ALA A 24 -11.05 -6.05 -20.00
C ALA A 24 -9.69 -6.12 -20.71
N LEU A 25 -8.60 -6.32 -19.94
CA LEU A 25 -7.26 -6.52 -20.50
C LEU A 25 -7.16 -7.89 -21.20
N ASP A 26 -7.79 -8.92 -20.65
CA ASP A 26 -7.83 -10.26 -21.25
C ASP A 26 -8.50 -10.23 -22.62
N ALA A 27 -9.61 -9.50 -22.76
CA ALA A 27 -10.29 -9.30 -24.04
C ALA A 27 -9.42 -8.55 -25.07
N LEU A 28 -8.61 -7.58 -24.63
CA LEU A 28 -7.65 -6.91 -25.50
C LEU A 28 -6.56 -7.88 -25.97
N ASN A 29 -5.96 -8.63 -25.05
CA ASN A 29 -4.89 -9.59 -25.33
C ASN A 29 -5.36 -10.75 -26.22
N ASP A 30 -6.57 -11.25 -26.00
CA ASP A 30 -7.19 -12.29 -26.83
C ASP A 30 -7.35 -11.79 -28.27
N LYS A 31 -7.79 -10.54 -28.45
CA LYS A 31 -7.92 -9.94 -29.78
C LYS A 31 -6.58 -9.74 -30.47
N VAL A 32 -5.56 -9.31 -29.74
CA VAL A 32 -4.18 -9.20 -30.24
C VAL A 32 -3.67 -10.59 -30.66
N PHE A 33 -3.90 -11.62 -29.84
CA PHE A 33 -3.51 -12.99 -30.15
C PHE A 33 -4.10 -13.46 -31.47
N GLU A 34 -5.40 -13.27 -31.71
CA GLU A 34 -6.04 -13.66 -32.99
C GLU A 34 -5.35 -13.02 -34.20
N VAL A 35 -4.97 -11.75 -34.09
CA VAL A 35 -4.31 -11.01 -35.18
C VAL A 35 -2.90 -11.52 -35.41
N PHE A 36 -2.14 -11.73 -34.34
CA PHE A 36 -0.77 -12.26 -34.42
C PHE A 36 -0.75 -13.69 -34.94
N ASP A 37 -1.63 -14.56 -34.44
CA ASP A 37 -1.69 -15.97 -34.81
C ASP A 37 -1.94 -16.14 -36.30
N LYS A 38 -2.96 -15.45 -36.81
CA LYS A 38 -3.28 -15.42 -38.24
C LYS A 38 -2.12 -14.89 -39.08
N ALA A 39 -1.47 -13.81 -38.66
CA ALA A 39 -0.36 -13.24 -39.41
C ALA A 39 0.88 -14.15 -39.42
N LEU A 40 1.07 -14.95 -38.37
CA LEU A 40 2.15 -15.94 -38.26
C LEU A 40 1.87 -17.22 -39.06
N GLU A 41 0.60 -17.58 -39.31
CA GLU A 41 0.25 -18.68 -40.24
C GLU A 41 0.61 -18.35 -41.70
N ASP A 42 0.30 -17.12 -42.13
CA ASP A 42 0.53 -16.62 -43.50
C ASP A 42 1.92 -16.00 -43.70
N SER A 43 2.84 -16.16 -42.74
CA SER A 43 4.07 -15.37 -42.69
C SER A 43 5.00 -15.62 -43.91
N PRO A 44 5.51 -14.55 -44.55
CA PRO A 44 6.53 -14.68 -45.58
C PRO A 44 7.77 -15.38 -45.03
N THR A 45 8.48 -16.12 -45.87
CA THR A 45 9.74 -16.78 -45.48
C THR A 45 10.82 -15.76 -45.09
N THR A 46 10.71 -14.51 -45.57
CA THR A 46 11.66 -13.42 -45.34
C THR A 46 10.92 -12.08 -45.17
N VAL A 47 11.26 -11.29 -44.14
CA VAL A 47 10.61 -10.02 -43.79
C VAL A 47 11.63 -8.95 -43.36
N THR A 48 11.32 -7.67 -43.58
CA THR A 48 12.01 -6.55 -42.91
C THR A 48 11.48 -6.41 -41.50
N MET A 49 12.31 -6.67 -40.49
CA MET A 49 11.88 -6.97 -39.12
C MET A 49 11.12 -5.83 -38.44
N TYR A 50 11.66 -4.60 -38.43
CA TYR A 50 11.03 -3.44 -37.81
C TYR A 50 9.73 -3.06 -38.52
N GLU A 51 9.73 -3.01 -39.85
CA GLU A 51 8.52 -2.76 -40.64
C GLU A 51 7.44 -3.83 -40.39
N TRP A 52 7.82 -5.10 -40.33
CA TRP A 52 6.92 -6.22 -40.13
C TRP A 52 6.32 -6.23 -38.71
N ILE A 53 7.15 -6.06 -37.68
CA ILE A 53 6.70 -5.89 -36.29
C ILE A 53 5.75 -4.69 -36.20
N GLY A 54 6.10 -3.57 -36.85
CA GLY A 54 5.27 -2.38 -36.92
C GLY A 54 3.88 -2.66 -37.49
N LYS A 55 3.79 -3.43 -38.58
CA LYS A 55 2.50 -3.85 -39.18
C LYS A 55 1.70 -4.76 -38.28
N LEU A 56 2.35 -5.71 -37.59
CA LEU A 56 1.69 -6.62 -36.66
C LEU A 56 1.07 -5.87 -35.50
N ILE A 57 1.89 -5.10 -34.76
CA ILE A 57 1.44 -4.33 -33.59
C ILE A 57 0.40 -3.31 -34.01
N MET A 58 0.65 -2.52 -35.07
CA MET A 58 -0.34 -1.55 -35.56
C MET A 58 -1.71 -2.20 -35.81
N ARG A 59 -1.77 -3.40 -36.41
CA ARG A 59 -3.05 -4.10 -36.63
C ARG A 59 -3.61 -4.68 -35.33
N GLY A 60 -2.81 -5.41 -34.56
CA GLY A 60 -3.21 -6.08 -33.32
C GLY A 60 -3.76 -5.09 -32.30
N THR A 61 -2.97 -4.08 -31.95
CA THR A 61 -3.33 -3.05 -30.99
C THR A 61 -4.59 -2.29 -31.41
N THR A 62 -4.67 -1.85 -32.67
CA THR A 62 -5.77 -0.98 -33.12
C THR A 62 -7.07 -1.76 -33.34
N ASP A 63 -7.02 -3.02 -33.76
CA ASP A 63 -8.20 -3.89 -33.83
C ASP A 63 -8.72 -4.24 -32.43
N ALA A 64 -7.82 -4.51 -31.47
CA ALA A 64 -8.20 -4.74 -30.07
C ALA A 64 -8.88 -3.50 -29.47
N ILE A 65 -8.31 -2.31 -29.70
CA ILE A 65 -8.80 -1.08 -29.08
C ILE A 65 -10.06 -0.54 -29.76
N TYR A 66 -10.05 -0.36 -31.09
CA TYR A 66 -11.13 0.32 -31.82
C TYR A 66 -12.22 -0.64 -32.32
N GLY A 67 -12.00 -1.95 -32.20
CA GLY A 67 -12.98 -2.97 -32.55
C GLY A 67 -13.25 -3.09 -34.05
N PRO A 68 -14.40 -3.65 -34.45
CA PRO A 68 -14.70 -4.01 -35.85
C PRO A 68 -14.63 -2.85 -36.85
N SER A 69 -14.87 -1.63 -36.37
CA SER A 69 -14.90 -0.41 -37.18
C SER A 69 -13.59 0.39 -37.12
N ASN A 70 -12.47 -0.25 -36.77
CA ASN A 70 -11.15 0.35 -36.65
C ASN A 70 -10.76 1.19 -37.90
N PRO A 71 -10.55 2.52 -37.76
CA PRO A 71 -10.10 3.40 -38.85
C PRO A 71 -8.79 2.96 -39.52
N MET A 72 -7.90 2.33 -38.76
CA MET A 72 -6.55 1.95 -39.20
C MET A 72 -6.53 0.71 -40.11
N ARG A 73 -7.67 0.04 -40.32
CA ARG A 73 -7.80 -1.01 -41.35
C ARG A 73 -7.70 -0.46 -42.78
N ASN A 74 -7.95 0.83 -42.97
CA ASN A 74 -7.83 1.48 -44.26
C ASN A 74 -6.36 1.77 -44.58
N SER A 75 -5.85 1.23 -45.71
CA SER A 75 -4.47 1.43 -46.13
C SER A 75 -4.09 2.90 -46.30
N ARG A 76 -5.04 3.75 -46.71
CA ARG A 76 -4.82 5.20 -46.82
C ARG A 76 -4.59 5.85 -45.45
N MET A 77 -5.25 5.37 -44.39
CA MET A 77 -5.05 5.89 -43.04
C MET A 77 -3.69 5.44 -42.48
N LEU A 78 -3.25 4.23 -42.80
CA LEU A 78 -1.88 3.79 -42.49
C LEU A 78 -0.83 4.66 -43.20
N GLU A 79 -1.00 4.95 -44.48
CA GLU A 79 -0.11 5.88 -45.22
C GLU A 79 -0.11 7.30 -44.63
N ALA A 80 -1.29 7.80 -44.25
CA ALA A 80 -1.43 9.08 -43.58
C ALA A 80 -0.70 9.11 -42.24
N TRP A 81 -0.78 8.03 -41.45
CA TRP A 81 -0.01 7.86 -40.22
C TRP A 81 1.50 7.85 -40.47
N HIS A 82 1.98 7.07 -41.44
CA HIS A 82 3.40 7.02 -41.79
C HIS A 82 3.95 8.36 -42.30
N THR A 83 3.09 9.22 -42.85
CA THR A 83 3.47 10.58 -43.26
C THR A 83 3.45 11.56 -42.09
N TYR A 84 2.46 11.44 -41.20
CA TYR A 84 2.25 12.36 -40.07
C TYR A 84 3.20 12.09 -38.90
N HIS A 85 3.32 10.84 -38.47
CA HIS A 85 4.01 10.44 -37.24
C HIS A 85 5.47 10.92 -37.16
N PRO A 86 6.32 10.75 -38.19
CA PRO A 86 7.72 11.21 -38.12
C PRO A 86 7.87 12.73 -38.00
N ALA A 87 6.85 13.51 -38.36
CA ALA A 87 6.85 14.96 -38.25
C ALA A 87 6.26 15.47 -36.92
N LEU A 88 5.79 14.58 -36.04
CA LEU A 88 5.01 14.94 -34.85
C LEU A 88 5.76 15.89 -33.91
N MET A 89 7.03 15.62 -33.60
CA MET A 89 7.82 16.48 -32.72
C MET A 89 7.99 17.90 -33.30
N TYR A 90 8.27 17.99 -34.60
CA TYR A 90 8.42 19.29 -35.27
C TYR A 90 7.11 20.09 -35.31
N ILE A 91 5.98 19.38 -35.45
CA ILE A 91 4.63 19.95 -35.35
C ILE A 91 4.32 20.40 -33.91
N MET A 92 4.74 19.64 -32.91
CA MET A 92 4.48 19.95 -31.49
C MET A 92 5.29 21.15 -30.99
N LEU A 93 6.55 21.28 -31.42
CA LEU A 93 7.41 22.39 -31.04
C LEU A 93 7.04 23.71 -31.71
N ASP A 94 6.26 23.66 -32.80
CA ASP A 94 5.75 24.82 -33.57
C ASP A 94 6.83 25.85 -33.96
N ILE A 95 8.04 25.39 -34.25
CA ILE A 95 9.21 26.26 -34.52
C ILE A 95 9.18 26.81 -35.96
N LEU A 96 8.56 26.08 -36.89
CA LEU A 96 8.47 26.45 -38.31
C LEU A 96 6.99 26.49 -38.75
N PRO A 97 6.62 27.38 -39.69
CA PRO A 97 5.28 27.41 -40.26
C PRO A 97 4.87 26.05 -40.85
N GLN A 98 4.03 25.31 -40.12
CA GLN A 98 3.74 23.90 -40.40
C GLN A 98 3.11 23.68 -41.79
N ASN A 99 2.27 24.63 -42.22
CA ASN A 99 1.61 24.59 -43.53
C ASN A 99 2.56 24.80 -44.72
N VAL A 100 3.81 25.18 -44.46
CA VAL A 100 4.87 25.35 -45.47
C VAL A 100 5.85 24.18 -45.41
N PHE A 101 6.42 23.91 -44.22
CA PHE A 101 7.51 22.95 -44.06
C PHE A 101 7.03 21.50 -43.83
N PHE A 102 5.83 21.30 -43.30
CA PHE A 102 5.27 20.00 -42.95
C PHE A 102 3.90 19.75 -43.59
N LYS A 103 3.65 20.36 -44.76
CA LYS A 103 2.35 20.35 -45.45
C LYS A 103 1.77 18.95 -45.64
N ALA A 104 2.61 17.97 -46.01
CA ALA A 104 2.17 16.58 -46.19
C ALA A 104 1.75 15.93 -44.86
N ALA A 105 2.51 16.15 -43.78
CA ALA A 105 2.19 15.65 -42.45
C ALA A 105 0.94 16.31 -41.86
N VAL A 106 0.75 17.62 -42.04
CA VAL A 106 -0.47 18.33 -41.64
C VAL A 106 -1.67 17.76 -42.39
N LYS A 107 -1.55 17.55 -43.72
CA LYS A 107 -2.62 16.91 -44.50
C LYS A 107 -2.92 15.50 -44.00
N GLY A 108 -1.90 14.68 -43.74
CA GLY A 108 -2.06 13.33 -43.18
C GLY A 108 -2.78 13.34 -41.84
N ARG A 109 -2.42 14.27 -40.94
CA ARG A 109 -3.11 14.47 -39.66
C ARG A 109 -4.60 14.79 -39.86
N GLU A 110 -4.94 15.73 -40.74
CA GLU A 110 -6.34 16.09 -40.96
C GLU A 110 -7.14 14.94 -41.64
N GLU A 111 -6.52 14.14 -42.51
CA GLU A 111 -7.16 12.92 -43.05
C GLU A 111 -7.47 11.89 -41.94
N LEU A 112 -6.53 11.68 -41.01
CA LEU A 112 -6.74 10.82 -39.84
C LEU A 112 -7.84 11.36 -38.93
N VAL A 113 -7.81 12.66 -38.60
CA VAL A 113 -8.83 13.32 -37.78
C VAL A 113 -10.22 13.16 -38.40
N GLN A 114 -10.34 13.30 -39.73
CA GLN A 114 -11.60 13.10 -40.42
C GLN A 114 -12.12 11.66 -40.30
N SER A 115 -11.24 10.66 -40.44
CA SER A 115 -11.64 9.26 -40.27
C SER A 115 -12.06 8.93 -38.82
N PHE A 116 -11.36 9.48 -37.82
CA PHE A 116 -11.80 9.39 -36.42
C PHE A 116 -13.08 10.18 -36.14
N ALA A 117 -13.37 11.24 -36.92
CA ALA A 117 -14.63 11.96 -36.81
C ALA A 117 -15.81 11.11 -37.28
N GLU A 118 -15.66 10.37 -38.38
CA GLU A 118 -16.66 9.39 -38.84
C GLU A 118 -16.84 8.28 -37.79
N TYR A 119 -15.74 7.75 -37.24
CA TYR A 119 -15.76 6.76 -36.17
C TYR A 119 -16.54 7.24 -34.92
N TYR A 120 -16.32 8.48 -34.52
CA TYR A 120 -17.00 9.08 -33.37
C TYR A 120 -18.48 9.39 -33.65
N THR A 121 -18.77 10.13 -34.73
CA THR A 121 -20.11 10.65 -35.06
C THR A 121 -21.12 9.55 -35.38
N GLU A 122 -20.67 8.43 -35.96
CA GLU A 122 -21.52 7.26 -36.18
C GLU A 122 -21.67 6.37 -34.93
N GLY A 123 -21.06 6.75 -33.80
CA GLY A 123 -21.12 5.99 -32.56
C GLY A 123 -20.38 4.64 -32.59
N ARG A 124 -19.44 4.46 -33.55
CA ARG A 124 -18.71 3.20 -33.74
C ARG A 124 -17.78 2.87 -32.57
N TYR A 125 -17.34 3.87 -31.79
CA TYR A 125 -16.55 3.68 -30.57
C TYR A 125 -17.22 2.79 -29.52
N LYS A 126 -18.57 2.72 -29.52
CA LYS A 126 -19.34 1.84 -28.63
C LYS A 126 -19.17 0.35 -28.92
N GLN A 127 -18.60 0.00 -30.08
CA GLN A 127 -18.24 -1.36 -30.45
C GLN A 127 -16.74 -1.65 -30.25
N GLY A 128 -15.98 -0.65 -29.80
CA GLY A 128 -14.57 -0.81 -29.45
C GLY A 128 -14.41 -1.43 -28.06
N SER A 129 -13.16 -1.51 -27.61
CA SER A 129 -12.81 -1.96 -26.26
C SER A 129 -13.43 -1.10 -25.15
N ALA A 130 -13.49 -1.64 -23.94
CA ALA A 130 -13.85 -0.87 -22.75
C ALA A 130 -12.98 0.39 -22.60
N TYR A 131 -11.69 0.30 -22.95
CA TYR A 131 -10.76 1.44 -22.94
C TYR A 131 -11.22 2.60 -23.82
N ILE A 132 -11.55 2.36 -25.10
CA ILE A 132 -11.94 3.45 -26.00
C ILE A 132 -13.33 3.99 -25.68
N GLN A 133 -14.21 3.16 -25.14
CA GLN A 133 -15.52 3.58 -24.64
C GLN A 133 -15.36 4.57 -23.48
N GLU A 134 -14.65 4.18 -22.42
CA GLU A 134 -14.38 5.04 -21.25
C GLU A 134 -13.61 6.31 -21.61
N PHE A 135 -12.62 6.21 -22.51
CA PHE A 135 -11.88 7.39 -22.98
C PHE A 135 -12.81 8.39 -23.69
N THR A 136 -13.70 7.89 -24.56
CA THR A 136 -14.63 8.73 -25.32
C THR A 136 -15.70 9.33 -24.41
N GLU A 137 -16.25 8.53 -23.49
CA GLU A 137 -17.22 8.99 -22.49
C GLU A 137 -16.61 10.04 -21.56
N HIS A 138 -15.36 9.87 -21.15
CA HIS A 138 -14.65 10.89 -20.38
C HIS A 138 -14.52 12.20 -21.16
N CYS A 139 -14.17 12.17 -22.45
CA CYS A 139 -14.16 13.36 -23.29
C CYS A 139 -15.53 14.07 -23.33
N ILE A 140 -16.61 13.30 -23.48
CA ILE A 140 -18.00 13.82 -23.49
C ILE A 140 -18.34 14.44 -22.12
N ASN A 141 -18.07 13.72 -21.02
CA ASN A 141 -18.37 14.14 -19.66
C ASN A 141 -17.60 15.40 -19.25
N GLN A 142 -16.38 15.57 -19.76
CA GLN A 142 -15.56 16.77 -19.57
C GLN A 142 -15.96 17.93 -20.50
N LYS A 143 -17.03 17.77 -21.30
CA LYS A 143 -17.55 18.78 -22.22
C LYS A 143 -16.52 19.25 -23.25
N ILE A 144 -15.66 18.33 -23.71
CA ILE A 144 -14.80 18.61 -24.86
C ILE A 144 -15.72 18.88 -26.07
N PRO A 145 -15.49 19.96 -26.84
CA PRO A 145 -16.28 20.23 -28.03
C PRO A 145 -16.30 19.02 -28.96
N GLU A 146 -17.47 18.67 -29.49
CA GLU A 146 -17.63 17.45 -30.31
C GLU A 146 -16.67 17.40 -31.50
N GLY A 147 -16.37 18.55 -32.12
CA GLY A 147 -15.42 18.67 -33.22
C GLY A 147 -13.95 18.43 -32.83
N ASP A 148 -13.63 18.44 -31.53
CA ASP A 148 -12.28 18.23 -31.01
C ASP A 148 -12.05 16.80 -30.50
N ILE A 149 -13.11 16.06 -30.14
CA ILE A 149 -13.01 14.66 -29.69
C ILE A 149 -12.23 13.77 -30.69
N PRO A 150 -12.44 13.85 -32.02
CA PRO A 150 -11.65 13.08 -32.98
C PRO A 150 -10.13 13.31 -32.91
N ARG A 151 -9.70 14.52 -32.51
CA ARG A 151 -8.28 14.83 -32.30
C ARG A 151 -7.72 14.16 -31.05
N PHE A 152 -8.52 14.07 -29.98
CA PHE A 152 -8.16 13.28 -28.80
C PHE A 152 -8.09 11.78 -29.10
N LEU A 153 -9.02 11.26 -29.90
CA LEU A 153 -8.99 9.86 -30.35
C LEU A 153 -7.74 9.56 -31.20
N LEU A 154 -7.34 10.45 -32.10
CA LEU A 154 -6.06 10.33 -32.80
C LEU A 154 -4.87 10.33 -31.83
N GLY A 155 -4.92 11.11 -30.75
CA GLY A 155 -3.91 11.09 -29.69
C GLY A 155 -3.77 9.72 -29.02
N THR A 156 -4.87 8.95 -28.88
CA THR A 156 -4.80 7.58 -28.35
C THR A 156 -3.97 6.67 -29.25
N LEU A 157 -4.06 6.82 -30.58
CA LEU A 157 -3.31 6.00 -31.53
C LEU A 157 -1.80 6.08 -31.26
N PHE A 158 -1.28 7.30 -31.06
CA PHE A 158 0.13 7.51 -30.71
C PHE A 158 0.49 6.80 -29.40
N ASN A 159 -0.30 7.00 -28.35
CA ASN A 159 -0.06 6.39 -27.04
C ASN A 159 -0.05 4.85 -27.07
N ASN A 160 -0.84 4.25 -27.96
CA ASN A 160 -1.03 2.82 -28.01
C ASN A 160 0.09 2.09 -28.78
N VAL A 161 0.65 2.69 -29.83
CA VAL A 161 1.56 1.98 -30.76
C VAL A 161 2.99 2.52 -30.82
N ALA A 162 3.20 3.82 -30.55
CA ALA A 162 4.46 4.49 -30.90
C ALA A 162 5.69 3.90 -30.18
N ASN A 163 5.53 3.48 -28.92
CA ASN A 163 6.61 2.90 -28.13
C ASN A 163 6.62 1.37 -28.13
N THR A 164 5.48 0.73 -28.36
CA THR A 164 5.35 -0.74 -28.37
C THR A 164 6.14 -1.34 -29.54
N ILE A 165 6.10 -0.70 -30.71
CA ILE A 165 6.81 -1.14 -31.92
C ILE A 165 8.35 -1.23 -31.71
N PRO A 166 9.05 -0.13 -31.33
CA PRO A 166 10.48 -0.20 -31.08
C PRO A 166 10.84 -1.09 -29.89
N SER A 167 9.99 -1.15 -28.86
CA SER A 167 10.22 -2.06 -27.72
C SER A 167 10.21 -3.53 -28.15
N ALA A 168 9.20 -3.96 -28.91
CA ALA A 168 9.13 -5.32 -29.44
C ALA A 168 10.31 -5.64 -30.36
N PHE A 169 10.71 -4.70 -31.22
CA PHE A 169 11.88 -4.85 -32.07
C PHE A 169 13.14 -5.14 -31.25
N TRP A 170 13.43 -4.33 -30.23
CA TRP A 170 14.64 -4.51 -29.43
C TRP A 170 14.60 -5.78 -28.59
N VAL A 171 13.45 -6.17 -28.04
CA VAL A 171 13.32 -7.44 -27.30
C VAL A 171 13.58 -8.63 -28.22
N ILE A 172 12.95 -8.66 -29.40
CA ILE A 172 13.16 -9.72 -30.40
C ILE A 172 14.63 -9.73 -30.85
N TYR A 173 15.21 -8.56 -31.15
CA TYR A 173 16.60 -8.45 -31.57
C TYR A 173 17.55 -9.00 -30.50
N ARG A 174 17.42 -8.57 -29.24
CA ARG A 174 18.31 -8.97 -28.13
C ARG A 174 18.21 -10.44 -27.79
N ILE A 175 17.04 -11.05 -27.98
CA ILE A 175 16.83 -12.48 -27.78
C ILE A 175 17.43 -13.29 -28.93
N PHE A 176 17.08 -13.00 -30.18
CA PHE A 176 17.46 -13.85 -31.32
C PHE A 176 18.88 -13.60 -31.85
N SER A 177 19.50 -12.45 -31.52
CA SER A 177 20.89 -12.17 -31.88
C SER A 177 21.93 -12.81 -30.96
N ASP A 178 21.52 -13.26 -29.76
CA ASP A 178 22.39 -13.92 -28.79
C ASP A 178 21.90 -15.36 -28.50
N PRO A 179 22.67 -16.40 -28.86
CA PRO A 179 22.24 -17.79 -28.68
C PRO A 179 22.04 -18.18 -27.21
N ILE A 180 22.72 -17.51 -26.26
CA ILE A 180 22.56 -17.79 -24.82
C ILE A 180 21.21 -17.26 -24.35
N VAL A 181 20.88 -16.01 -24.70
CA VAL A 181 19.60 -15.39 -24.34
C VAL A 181 18.44 -16.14 -24.98
N LEU A 182 18.58 -16.53 -26.25
CA LEU A 182 17.59 -17.31 -26.97
C LEU A 182 17.26 -18.62 -26.25
N GLU A 183 18.28 -19.39 -25.88
CA GLU A 183 18.12 -20.68 -25.25
C GLU A 183 17.51 -20.55 -23.84
N ASP A 184 18.00 -19.61 -23.04
CA ASP A 184 17.48 -19.34 -21.69
C ASP A 184 15.97 -18.95 -21.76
N CYS A 185 15.60 -18.03 -22.65
CA CYS A 185 14.21 -17.63 -22.85
C CYS A 185 13.32 -18.79 -23.36
N ARG A 186 13.82 -19.62 -24.29
CA ARG A 186 13.08 -20.80 -24.78
C ARG A 186 12.78 -21.79 -23.66
N ASN A 187 13.76 -22.06 -22.80
CA ASN A 187 13.60 -22.97 -21.67
C ASN A 187 12.53 -22.50 -20.68
N GLU A 188 12.37 -21.18 -20.52
CA GLU A 188 11.30 -20.62 -19.71
C GLU A 188 9.93 -20.73 -20.37
N VAL A 189 9.79 -20.23 -21.60
CA VAL A 189 8.48 -20.13 -22.26
C VAL A 189 7.88 -21.49 -22.65
N ASN A 190 8.69 -22.53 -22.83
CA ASN A 190 8.18 -23.88 -23.07
C ASN A 190 7.27 -24.37 -21.92
N ARG A 191 7.47 -23.86 -20.69
CA ARG A 191 6.63 -24.18 -19.52
C ARG A 191 5.31 -23.41 -19.50
N ALA A 192 5.19 -22.35 -20.32
CA ALA A 192 3.97 -21.57 -20.47
C ALA A 192 2.98 -22.18 -21.47
N VAL A 193 3.32 -23.32 -22.08
CA VAL A 193 2.51 -23.95 -23.14
C VAL A 193 1.97 -25.29 -22.68
N GLU A 194 0.67 -25.47 -22.82
CA GLU A 194 0.04 -26.77 -22.69
C GLU A 194 -0.21 -27.38 -24.08
N HIS A 195 0.23 -28.63 -24.27
CA HIS A 195 0.04 -29.37 -25.51
C HIS A 195 -1.10 -30.38 -25.37
N HIS A 196 -2.13 -30.20 -26.18
CA HIS A 196 -3.32 -31.06 -26.16
C HIS A 196 -3.21 -32.22 -27.15
N PRO A 197 -3.84 -33.39 -26.85
CA PRO A 197 -3.82 -34.56 -27.73
C PRO A 197 -4.50 -34.37 -29.09
N ASP A 198 -5.38 -33.38 -29.22
CA ASP A 198 -6.11 -33.03 -30.44
C ASP A 198 -5.28 -32.23 -31.46
N GLY A 199 -4.01 -31.93 -31.13
CA GLY A 199 -3.12 -31.12 -31.95
C GLY A 199 -3.15 -29.62 -31.64
N THR A 200 -3.89 -29.19 -30.63
CA THR A 200 -3.94 -27.79 -30.16
C THR A 200 -2.83 -27.51 -29.14
N SER A 201 -2.21 -26.33 -29.19
CA SER A 201 -1.32 -25.80 -28.16
C SER A 201 -1.92 -24.54 -27.57
N THR A 202 -1.87 -24.39 -26.25
CA THR A 202 -2.40 -23.21 -25.58
C THR A 202 -1.29 -22.50 -24.82
N ILE A 203 -1.11 -21.20 -25.06
CA ILE A 203 -0.16 -20.35 -24.33
C ILE A 203 -0.90 -19.75 -23.12
N ASP A 204 -0.42 -19.99 -21.92
CA ASP A 204 -0.87 -19.28 -20.73
C ASP A 204 -0.12 -17.94 -20.62
N LEU A 205 -0.77 -16.86 -21.04
CA LEU A 205 -0.15 -15.52 -21.04
C LEU A 205 0.13 -15.02 -19.62
N ASP A 206 -0.64 -15.49 -18.63
CA ASP A 206 -0.46 -15.10 -17.22
C ASP A 206 0.77 -15.76 -16.62
N PHE A 207 1.19 -16.92 -17.13
CA PHE A 207 2.38 -17.62 -16.66
C PHE A 207 3.66 -16.82 -16.94
N ILE A 208 3.71 -16.11 -18.06
CA ILE A 208 4.93 -15.47 -18.58
C ILE A 208 5.54 -14.46 -17.60
N PRO A 209 4.84 -13.38 -17.17
CA PRO A 209 5.42 -12.40 -16.26
C PRO A 209 5.74 -12.97 -14.87
N ASN A 210 5.14 -14.09 -14.48
CA ASN A 210 5.31 -14.67 -13.15
C ASN A 210 6.36 -15.77 -13.07
N SER A 211 6.61 -16.48 -14.18
CA SER A 211 7.39 -17.72 -14.18
C SER A 211 8.45 -17.79 -15.28
N CYS A 212 8.62 -16.72 -16.08
CA CYS A 212 9.71 -16.55 -17.05
C CYS A 212 10.61 -15.34 -16.68
N PRO A 213 11.40 -15.45 -15.59
CA PRO A 213 12.18 -14.33 -15.06
C PRO A 213 13.31 -13.86 -15.98
N ILE A 214 13.92 -14.72 -16.80
CA ILE A 214 14.95 -14.30 -17.76
C ILE A 214 14.32 -13.56 -18.94
N LEU A 215 13.18 -14.03 -19.45
CA LEU A 215 12.45 -13.30 -20.49
C LEU A 215 12.02 -11.91 -19.98
N LEU A 216 11.47 -11.83 -18.76
CA LEU A 216 11.08 -10.56 -18.15
C LEU A 216 12.30 -9.65 -17.90
N SER A 217 13.41 -10.21 -17.41
CA SER A 217 14.64 -9.45 -17.19
C SER A 217 15.25 -8.93 -18.51
N THR A 218 15.16 -9.72 -19.58
CA THR A 218 15.58 -9.29 -20.92
C THR A 218 14.71 -8.15 -21.44
N TYR A 219 13.40 -8.26 -21.23
CA TYR A 219 12.43 -7.21 -21.53
C TYR A 219 12.75 -5.92 -20.76
N GLU A 220 12.95 -5.98 -19.45
CA GLU A 220 13.27 -4.80 -18.62
C GLU A 220 14.63 -4.18 -18.99
N GLU A 221 15.62 -5.01 -19.31
CA GLU A 221 16.93 -4.53 -19.78
C GLU A 221 16.82 -3.78 -21.11
N VAL A 222 15.88 -4.14 -22.01
CA VAL A 222 15.61 -3.32 -23.20
C VAL A 222 15.15 -1.92 -22.83
N PHE A 223 14.23 -1.78 -21.87
CA PHE A 223 13.77 -0.46 -21.43
C PHE A 223 14.85 0.33 -20.72
N ARG A 224 15.75 -0.32 -19.98
CA ARG A 224 16.91 0.35 -19.38
C ARG A 224 17.90 0.81 -20.45
N PHE A 225 18.21 -0.06 -21.41
CA PHE A 225 19.28 0.19 -22.37
C PHE A 225 18.86 1.14 -23.50
N HIS A 226 17.64 1.01 -23.99
CA HIS A 226 17.11 1.76 -25.13
C HIS A 226 16.08 2.83 -24.73
N GLY A 227 15.83 3.03 -23.43
CA GLY A 227 14.88 4.02 -22.92
C GLY A 227 15.41 5.46 -22.99
N LEU A 228 14.60 6.35 -23.59
CA LEU A 228 14.86 7.78 -23.73
C LEU A 228 13.87 8.67 -22.96
N ALA A 229 12.89 8.07 -22.27
CA ALA A 229 11.77 8.78 -21.66
C ALA A 229 12.20 9.95 -20.76
N ASN A 230 11.54 11.10 -20.93
CA ASN A 230 11.70 12.26 -20.05
C ASN A 230 10.44 12.47 -19.21
N SER A 231 10.54 12.21 -17.90
CA SER A 231 9.44 12.49 -16.97
C SER A 231 9.48 13.95 -16.55
N VAL A 232 8.46 14.72 -16.95
CA VAL A 232 8.31 16.13 -16.56
C VAL A 232 7.34 16.24 -15.38
N ARG A 233 7.69 17.07 -14.38
CA ARG A 233 6.86 17.38 -13.21
C ARG A 233 6.83 18.88 -12.97
N VAL A 234 5.67 19.39 -12.56
CA VAL A 234 5.54 20.77 -12.06
C VAL A 234 5.65 20.73 -10.54
N VAL A 235 6.52 21.57 -9.98
CA VAL A 235 6.71 21.69 -8.54
C VAL A 235 5.50 22.40 -7.93
N SER A 236 4.75 21.73 -7.06
CA SER A 236 3.53 22.26 -6.42
C SER A 236 3.82 23.29 -5.33
N GLU A 237 4.96 23.14 -4.64
CA GLU A 237 5.43 24.00 -3.55
C GLU A 237 6.95 23.99 -3.47
N ASP A 238 7.55 25.05 -2.91
CA ASP A 238 8.99 25.13 -2.72
C ASP A 238 9.47 23.91 -1.92
N HIS A 239 10.46 23.17 -2.44
CA HIS A 239 10.91 21.93 -1.85
C HIS A 239 12.44 21.80 -1.96
N MET A 240 13.07 21.27 -0.91
CA MET A 240 14.51 20.99 -0.90
C MET A 240 14.74 19.53 -1.27
N LEU A 241 15.28 19.25 -2.46
CA LEU A 241 15.69 17.90 -2.86
C LEU A 241 17.02 17.53 -2.20
N ASP A 242 17.03 16.43 -1.45
CA ASP A 242 18.19 15.90 -0.72
C ASP A 242 18.85 16.97 0.19
N ASN A 243 18.03 17.90 0.72
CA ASN A 243 18.47 19.07 1.48
C ASN A 243 19.55 19.95 0.79
N LYS A 244 19.74 19.79 -0.52
CA LYS A 244 20.84 20.41 -1.28
C LYS A 244 20.37 21.29 -2.41
N TYR A 245 19.27 20.93 -3.06
CA TYR A 245 18.76 21.63 -4.23
C TYR A 245 17.37 22.17 -3.97
N LEU A 246 17.23 23.50 -3.83
CA LEU A 246 15.93 24.14 -3.77
C LEU A 246 15.25 24.10 -5.14
N VAL A 247 14.13 23.40 -5.24
CA VAL A 247 13.21 23.49 -6.39
C VAL A 247 12.04 24.38 -6.01
N LYS A 248 11.80 25.43 -6.79
CA LYS A 248 10.75 26.41 -6.50
C LYS A 248 9.40 25.99 -7.06
N LYS A 249 8.33 26.35 -6.36
CA LYS A 249 6.94 26.27 -6.81
C LYS A 249 6.80 26.83 -8.22
N GLY A 250 6.10 26.09 -9.08
CA GLY A 250 5.91 26.40 -10.49
C GLY A 250 7.10 26.04 -11.38
N GLY A 251 8.24 25.63 -10.81
CA GLY A 251 9.37 25.10 -11.56
C GLY A 251 9.03 23.78 -12.26
N LEU A 252 9.68 23.52 -13.38
CA LEU A 252 9.60 22.24 -14.09
C LEU A 252 10.83 21.40 -13.75
N ILE A 253 10.60 20.18 -13.27
CA ILE A 253 11.64 19.17 -13.09
C ILE A 253 11.53 18.20 -14.26
N MET A 254 12.61 18.06 -15.02
CA MET A 254 12.74 17.08 -16.09
C MET A 254 13.70 15.98 -15.63
N MET A 255 13.21 14.75 -15.56
CA MET A 255 13.98 13.59 -15.16
C MET A 255 14.20 12.71 -16.38
N SER A 256 15.44 12.66 -16.87
CA SER A 256 15.83 11.84 -18.01
C SER A 256 16.05 10.39 -17.58
N ALA A 257 15.28 9.46 -18.16
CA ALA A 257 15.49 8.03 -17.96
C ALA A 257 16.88 7.62 -18.45
N ARG A 258 17.32 8.11 -19.62
CA ARG A 258 18.65 7.81 -20.18
C ARG A 258 19.78 8.13 -19.21
N ALA A 259 19.77 9.32 -18.61
CA ALA A 259 20.79 9.71 -17.63
C ALA A 259 20.75 8.84 -16.37
N GLN A 260 19.57 8.41 -15.94
CA GLN A 260 19.39 7.56 -14.77
C GLN A 260 19.79 6.10 -15.05
N HIS A 261 19.47 5.59 -16.23
CA HIS A 261 19.70 4.22 -16.69
C HIS A 261 21.14 3.94 -17.12
N SER A 262 21.91 4.99 -17.41
CA SER A 262 23.34 4.92 -17.73
C SER A 262 24.25 5.29 -16.55
N ASN A 263 23.71 5.49 -15.34
CA ASN A 263 24.51 5.87 -14.18
C ASN A 263 25.26 4.66 -13.59
N PRO A 264 26.60 4.57 -13.68
CA PRO A 264 27.37 3.43 -13.17
C PRO A 264 27.31 3.31 -11.64
N ALA A 265 27.08 4.41 -10.92
CA ALA A 265 26.91 4.36 -9.46
C ALA A 265 25.64 3.60 -9.04
N VAL A 266 24.67 3.48 -9.95
CA VAL A 266 23.38 2.83 -9.73
C VAL A 266 23.36 1.42 -10.34
N TRP A 267 23.87 1.27 -11.55
CA TRP A 267 23.74 0.05 -12.35
C TRP A 267 25.01 -0.82 -12.41
N GLY A 268 26.11 -0.37 -11.79
CA GLY A 268 27.40 -1.05 -11.78
C GLY A 268 28.29 -0.68 -12.97
N GLU A 269 29.51 -1.22 -12.98
CA GLU A 269 30.50 -0.91 -14.02
C GLU A 269 30.11 -1.46 -15.40
N ASN A 270 29.33 -2.54 -15.47
CA ASN A 270 28.82 -3.09 -16.72
C ASN A 270 27.55 -2.38 -17.24
N VAL A 271 27.32 -1.12 -16.85
CA VAL A 271 26.10 -0.37 -17.22
C VAL A 271 25.94 -0.18 -18.74
N ASP A 272 27.06 -0.06 -19.45
CA ASP A 272 27.10 0.12 -20.91
C ASP A 272 26.98 -1.21 -21.68
N GLU A 273 26.90 -2.34 -20.97
CA GLU A 273 26.68 -3.66 -21.55
C GLU A 273 25.21 -4.07 -21.40
N PHE A 274 24.64 -4.66 -22.46
CA PHE A 274 23.31 -5.25 -22.37
C PHE A 274 23.40 -6.57 -21.60
N TYR A 275 22.85 -6.62 -20.40
CA TYR A 275 22.91 -7.79 -19.53
C TYR A 275 21.50 -8.34 -19.28
N HIS A 276 21.12 -9.36 -20.04
CA HIS A 276 19.78 -9.95 -20.00
C HIS A 276 19.35 -10.51 -18.63
N LYS A 277 20.31 -10.74 -17.71
CA LYS A 277 20.06 -11.19 -16.33
C LYS A 277 20.06 -10.04 -15.31
N ARG A 278 20.11 -8.78 -15.76
CA ARG A 278 20.26 -7.61 -14.87
C ARG A 278 19.12 -7.47 -13.88
N PHE A 279 17.91 -7.86 -14.23
CA PHE A 279 16.74 -7.72 -13.38
C PHE A 279 16.37 -9.02 -12.64
N LEU A 280 17.24 -10.05 -12.68
CA LEU A 280 17.07 -11.22 -11.84
C LEU A 280 17.25 -10.87 -10.36
N LYS A 281 16.41 -11.48 -9.51
CA LYS A 281 16.37 -11.25 -8.05
C LYS A 281 17.70 -11.54 -7.34
N GLN A 282 18.52 -12.44 -7.88
CA GLN A 282 19.86 -12.75 -7.39
C GLN A 282 20.89 -12.47 -8.48
N GLN A 283 21.55 -11.32 -8.40
CA GLN A 283 22.70 -11.01 -9.24
C GLN A 283 23.90 -11.86 -8.79
N PRO A 284 24.49 -12.71 -9.65
CA PRO A 284 25.64 -13.52 -9.28
C PRO A 284 26.82 -12.63 -8.83
N GLY A 285 27.27 -12.80 -7.58
CA GLY A 285 28.52 -12.23 -7.08
C GLY A 285 28.47 -10.82 -6.49
N THR A 286 27.33 -10.09 -6.52
CA THR A 286 27.25 -8.72 -5.95
C THR A 286 26.39 -8.60 -4.70
N GLY A 287 25.40 -9.50 -4.51
CA GLY A 287 24.50 -9.49 -3.35
C GLY A 287 23.66 -8.21 -3.16
N LYS A 288 23.73 -7.25 -4.10
CA LYS A 288 23.04 -5.96 -4.02
C LYS A 288 21.71 -6.03 -4.77
N ARG A 289 20.62 -5.73 -4.07
CA ARG A 289 19.28 -5.54 -4.65
C ARG A 289 19.29 -4.30 -5.54
N LEU A 290 18.70 -4.38 -6.73
CA LEU A 290 18.59 -3.21 -7.61
C LEU A 290 17.73 -2.12 -6.96
N ASN A 291 18.17 -0.87 -7.06
CA ASN A 291 17.43 0.28 -6.56
C ASN A 291 16.14 0.44 -7.39
N PRO A 292 14.94 0.24 -6.82
CA PRO A 292 13.69 0.27 -7.59
C PRO A 292 13.36 1.65 -8.16
N VAL A 293 13.86 2.72 -7.54
CA VAL A 293 13.67 4.10 -8.01
C VAL A 293 14.53 4.38 -9.25
N ALA A 294 15.57 3.58 -9.49
CA ALA A 294 16.50 3.73 -10.62
C ALA A 294 15.86 3.47 -11.97
N PHE A 295 14.93 2.51 -12.05
CA PHE A 295 14.32 2.08 -13.30
C PHE A 295 13.10 2.93 -13.66
N ARG A 296 12.94 3.20 -14.96
CA ARG A 296 11.91 4.12 -15.51
C ARG A 296 11.44 3.67 -16.90
N GLY A 297 10.94 2.44 -17.00
CA GLY A 297 10.46 1.90 -18.29
C GLY A 297 9.11 2.46 -18.76
N PHE A 298 8.19 2.75 -17.83
CA PHE A 298 6.83 3.21 -18.11
C PHE A 298 6.46 4.49 -17.35
N GLY A 299 7.43 5.39 -17.18
CA GLY A 299 7.32 6.55 -16.28
C GLY A 299 8.06 6.30 -14.96
N GLY A 300 7.51 6.77 -13.84
CA GLY A 300 8.10 6.54 -12.51
C GLY A 300 7.58 7.48 -11.42
N GLY A 301 7.73 7.04 -10.16
CA GLY A 301 7.11 7.67 -8.99
C GLY A 301 5.61 7.34 -8.89
N ALA A 302 4.81 8.28 -8.37
CA ALA A 302 3.37 8.09 -8.13
C ALA A 302 2.48 8.06 -9.39
N THR A 303 3.04 8.18 -10.60
CA THR A 303 2.26 8.18 -11.85
C THR A 303 2.97 7.35 -12.90
N LEU A 304 2.32 6.25 -13.28
CA LEU A 304 2.80 5.27 -14.26
C LEU A 304 1.93 5.29 -15.51
N CYS A 305 2.47 4.78 -16.62
CA CYS A 305 1.71 4.62 -17.85
C CYS A 305 0.49 3.71 -17.61
N PRO A 306 -0.74 4.18 -17.93
CA PRO A 306 -1.94 3.37 -17.78
C PRO A 306 -1.94 2.12 -18.68
N GLY A 307 -1.33 2.20 -19.85
CA GLY A 307 -1.26 1.10 -20.82
C GLY A 307 -0.12 0.10 -20.58
N ARG A 308 0.65 0.20 -19.47
CA ARG A 308 1.85 -0.62 -19.24
C ARG A 308 1.58 -2.13 -19.28
N HIS A 309 0.45 -2.57 -18.73
CA HIS A 309 0.10 -4.00 -18.68
C HIS A 309 -0.29 -4.52 -20.06
N PHE A 310 -1.04 -3.75 -20.83
CA PHE A 310 -1.40 -4.10 -22.20
C PHE A 310 -0.17 -4.13 -23.12
N ALA A 311 0.65 -3.07 -23.11
CA ALA A 311 1.87 -3.01 -23.93
C ALA A 311 2.83 -4.16 -23.60
N THR A 312 3.03 -4.46 -22.31
CA THR A 312 3.90 -5.58 -21.95
C THR A 312 3.32 -6.92 -22.37
N SER A 313 2.02 -7.16 -22.14
CA SER A 313 1.36 -8.42 -22.52
C SER A 313 1.44 -8.63 -24.04
N GLU A 314 1.20 -7.58 -24.83
CA GLU A 314 1.30 -7.60 -26.29
C GLU A 314 2.72 -7.92 -26.77
N ILE A 315 3.74 -7.26 -26.22
CA ILE A 315 5.14 -7.50 -26.58
C ILE A 315 5.56 -8.92 -26.21
N LEU A 316 5.29 -9.35 -24.97
CA LEU A 316 5.67 -10.68 -24.48
C LEU A 316 4.92 -11.78 -25.20
N LEU A 317 3.66 -11.55 -25.60
CA LEU A 317 2.90 -12.49 -26.41
C LEU A 317 3.56 -12.69 -27.78
N LEU A 318 3.87 -11.61 -28.51
CA LEU A 318 4.53 -11.70 -29.81
C LEU A 318 5.89 -12.43 -29.71
N VAL A 319 6.70 -12.03 -28.73
CA VAL A 319 8.02 -12.65 -28.47
C VAL A 319 7.88 -14.13 -28.16
N THR A 320 6.91 -14.51 -27.33
CA THR A 320 6.67 -15.90 -26.94
C THR A 320 6.21 -16.74 -28.13
N MET A 321 5.30 -16.21 -28.96
CA MET A 321 4.87 -16.90 -30.18
C MET A 321 6.06 -17.12 -31.13
N LEU A 322 6.96 -16.14 -31.28
CA LEU A 322 8.18 -16.29 -32.08
C LEU A 322 9.13 -17.33 -31.48
N LEU A 323 9.41 -17.25 -30.17
CA LEU A 323 10.27 -18.19 -29.45
C LEU A 323 9.81 -19.64 -29.63
N LEU A 324 8.49 -19.88 -29.54
CA LEU A 324 7.89 -21.21 -29.63
C LEU A 324 7.78 -21.73 -31.06
N ARG A 325 7.50 -20.86 -32.04
CA ARG A 325 7.11 -21.29 -33.39
C ARG A 325 8.18 -21.13 -34.45
N PHE A 326 9.18 -20.27 -34.24
CA PHE A 326 10.16 -19.91 -35.27
C PHE A 326 11.59 -19.87 -34.75
N ASP A 327 12.53 -20.20 -35.64
CA ASP A 327 13.91 -19.74 -35.60
C ASP A 327 14.00 -18.47 -36.47
N VAL A 328 14.21 -17.32 -35.83
CA VAL A 328 14.42 -16.04 -36.51
C VAL A 328 15.92 -15.85 -36.74
N ARG A 329 16.33 -15.64 -37.98
CA ARG A 329 17.74 -15.45 -38.34
C ARG A 329 17.90 -14.38 -39.42
N PRO A 330 19.04 -13.70 -39.53
CA PRO A 330 19.25 -12.73 -40.60
C PRO A 330 19.17 -13.43 -41.97
N ALA A 331 18.51 -12.77 -42.92
CA ALA A 331 18.35 -13.30 -44.27
C ALA A 331 19.69 -13.48 -44.97
N ASN A 332 19.73 -14.36 -45.97
CA ASN A 332 20.91 -14.59 -46.82
C ASN A 332 22.16 -15.05 -46.04
N LYS A 333 21.99 -15.63 -44.84
CA LYS A 333 23.08 -16.08 -43.95
C LYS A 333 24.02 -14.95 -43.50
N MET A 334 23.53 -13.72 -43.49
CA MET A 334 24.28 -12.58 -42.95
C MET A 334 24.41 -12.72 -41.42
N PRO A 335 25.45 -12.13 -40.80
CA PRO A 335 25.51 -12.03 -39.34
C PRO A 335 24.48 -11.03 -38.83
N TRP A 336 24.09 -11.15 -37.56
CA TRP A 336 23.35 -10.10 -36.88
C TRP A 336 24.19 -8.82 -36.83
N VAL A 337 23.60 -7.68 -37.19
CA VAL A 337 24.22 -6.35 -37.12
C VAL A 337 23.42 -5.53 -36.12
N LEU A 338 24.09 -4.82 -35.22
CA LEU A 338 23.44 -3.88 -34.30
C LEU A 338 23.16 -2.56 -35.04
N PRO A 339 21.88 -2.19 -35.27
CA PRO A 339 21.56 -0.93 -35.92
C PRO A 339 21.99 0.27 -35.05
N SER A 340 22.40 1.35 -35.70
CA SER A 340 22.54 2.66 -35.05
C SER A 340 21.17 3.18 -34.61
N THR A 341 21.14 4.05 -33.61
CA THR A 341 19.92 4.71 -33.10
C THR A 341 20.02 6.24 -33.14
N ALA A 342 21.00 6.77 -33.86
CA ALA A 342 21.36 8.19 -33.89
C ALA A 342 20.30 9.10 -34.52
N LYS A 343 19.37 8.54 -35.30
CA LYS A 343 18.23 9.27 -35.92
C LYS A 343 16.92 9.04 -35.17
N SER A 344 16.94 8.41 -33.99
CA SER A 344 15.76 8.21 -33.16
C SER A 344 15.03 9.54 -32.93
N SER A 345 13.70 9.52 -33.07
CA SER A 345 12.88 10.69 -32.79
C SER A 345 12.74 10.89 -31.27
N GLU A 346 12.79 12.15 -30.84
CA GLU A 346 12.65 12.56 -29.44
C GLU A 346 11.18 12.59 -28.97
N ALA A 347 10.22 12.30 -29.85
CA ALA A 347 8.80 12.16 -29.45
C ALA A 347 8.53 10.84 -28.72
N GLU A 348 9.37 9.83 -28.97
CA GLU A 348 9.24 8.49 -28.46
C GLU A 348 10.09 8.29 -27.20
N ALA A 349 9.67 7.34 -26.38
CA ALA A 349 10.32 6.99 -25.13
C ALA A 349 11.36 5.87 -25.28
N VAL A 350 11.47 5.26 -26.47
CA VAL A 350 12.37 4.15 -26.78
C VAL A 350 13.07 4.41 -28.12
N GLU A 351 14.37 4.15 -28.19
CA GLU A 351 15.17 4.30 -29.41
C GLU A 351 14.59 3.51 -30.58
N GLN A 352 14.70 4.07 -31.79
CA GLN A 352 14.32 3.43 -33.04
C GLN A 352 15.59 3.02 -33.80
N PRO A 353 15.58 1.86 -34.49
CA PRO A 353 16.71 1.51 -35.36
C PRO A 353 16.77 2.45 -36.57
N ASP A 354 17.95 2.98 -36.88
CA ASP A 354 18.20 3.84 -38.04
C ASP A 354 18.04 3.08 -39.38
N ASP A 355 18.36 1.79 -39.36
CA ASP A 355 18.31 0.87 -40.48
C ASP A 355 17.56 -0.42 -40.06
N ASP A 356 16.67 -0.91 -40.93
CA ASP A 356 15.92 -2.15 -40.68
C ASP A 356 16.75 -3.40 -41.04
N ILE A 357 16.39 -4.55 -40.48
CA ILE A 357 17.08 -5.83 -40.66
C ILE A 357 16.16 -6.81 -41.39
N GLU A 358 16.65 -7.37 -42.50
CA GLU A 358 15.95 -8.46 -43.20
C GLU A 358 16.19 -9.80 -42.48
N VAL A 359 15.12 -10.48 -42.08
CA VAL A 359 15.17 -11.75 -41.34
C VAL A 359 14.33 -12.84 -42.02
N GLU A 360 14.80 -14.08 -41.90
CA GLU A 360 14.05 -15.28 -42.26
C GLU A 360 13.32 -15.83 -41.03
N LEU A 361 12.02 -16.12 -41.17
CA LEU A 361 11.21 -16.80 -40.17
C LEU A 361 11.13 -18.29 -40.51
N VAL A 362 11.94 -19.12 -39.86
CA VAL A 362 11.99 -20.56 -40.14
C VAL A 362 11.11 -21.32 -39.14
N PRO A 363 10.01 -22.00 -39.58
CA PRO A 363 9.13 -22.70 -38.65
C PRO A 363 9.86 -23.83 -37.91
N ARG A 364 9.67 -23.90 -36.59
CA ARG A 364 10.22 -24.96 -35.73
C ARG A 364 9.46 -26.28 -35.95
N PRO A 365 10.13 -27.44 -36.02
CA PRO A 365 9.49 -28.74 -36.26
C PRO A 365 8.35 -29.07 -35.28
N GLU A 366 8.55 -28.78 -34.00
CA GLU A 366 7.62 -29.00 -32.88
C GLU A 366 6.33 -28.17 -32.96
N ALA A 367 6.37 -27.02 -33.63
CA ALA A 367 5.20 -26.16 -33.83
C ALA A 367 4.43 -26.49 -35.10
N ARG A 368 5.01 -27.29 -36.01
CA ARG A 368 4.46 -27.52 -37.35
C ARG A 368 3.14 -28.31 -37.29
N GLY A 369 2.09 -27.75 -37.88
CA GLY A 369 0.78 -28.39 -37.99
C GLY A 369 -0.06 -28.36 -36.71
N ARG A 370 0.39 -27.63 -35.67
CA ARG A 370 -0.39 -27.39 -34.45
C ARG A 370 -1.29 -26.16 -34.61
N LYS A 371 -2.47 -26.21 -34.00
CA LYS A 371 -3.32 -25.02 -33.81
C LYS A 371 -2.93 -24.33 -32.51
N TRP A 372 -3.01 -23.01 -32.44
CA TRP A 372 -2.61 -22.24 -31.25
C TRP A 372 -3.81 -21.54 -30.61
N GLY A 373 -3.80 -21.47 -29.29
CA GLY A 373 -4.74 -20.70 -28.49
C GLY A 373 -4.01 -19.94 -27.38
N VAL A 374 -4.71 -19.01 -26.73
CA VAL A 374 -4.25 -18.29 -25.55
C VAL A 374 -5.22 -18.49 -24.39
N THR A 375 -4.70 -18.60 -23.17
CA THR A 375 -5.49 -18.63 -21.94
C THR A 375 -4.92 -17.68 -20.90
N PHE A 376 -5.76 -17.37 -19.92
CA PHE A 376 -5.45 -16.49 -18.80
C PHE A 376 -5.76 -17.24 -17.51
N SER A 377 -4.75 -17.88 -16.90
CA SER A 377 -4.96 -18.73 -15.72
C SER A 377 -5.33 -17.98 -14.44
N GLY A 378 -5.48 -16.66 -14.50
CA GLY A 378 -5.83 -15.81 -13.35
C GLY A 378 -4.66 -15.57 -12.41
N ARG A 379 -3.46 -16.07 -12.74
CA ARG A 379 -2.23 -15.92 -11.93
C ARG A 379 -1.52 -14.60 -12.17
N ARG A 380 -2.16 -13.60 -12.80
CA ARG A 380 -1.58 -12.28 -13.09
C ARG A 380 -1.43 -11.44 -11.80
N ASP A 381 -0.69 -11.96 -10.83
CA ASP A 381 -0.25 -11.26 -9.64
C ASP A 381 0.77 -10.18 -9.99
N ALA A 382 1.40 -10.22 -11.15
CA ALA A 382 2.28 -9.15 -11.61
C ALA A 382 1.45 -7.93 -12.03
N GLU A 383 1.32 -6.94 -11.14
CA GLU A 383 1.49 -5.58 -11.65
C GLU A 383 2.87 -5.53 -12.30
N LEU A 384 2.94 -5.28 -13.61
CA LEU A 384 4.18 -4.99 -14.31
C LEU A 384 4.78 -3.67 -13.82
N LEU A 385 5.43 -3.79 -12.67
CA LEU A 385 6.41 -2.89 -12.14
C LEU A 385 7.53 -3.78 -11.61
N VAL A 386 8.76 -3.34 -11.88
CA VAL A 386 9.90 -3.64 -11.01
C VAL A 386 9.41 -3.77 -9.58
N GLN A 387 9.68 -4.93 -8.99
CA GLN A 387 9.21 -5.39 -7.67
C GLN A 387 7.80 -6.00 -7.62
N LYS A 388 7.75 -7.33 -7.80
CA LYS A 388 7.20 -8.16 -6.73
C LYS A 388 8.29 -9.06 -6.16
N SER A 389 8.63 -8.83 -4.90
CA SER A 389 9.22 -9.84 -4.02
C SER A 389 8.41 -11.14 -4.21
N LEU A 390 9.10 -12.25 -4.50
CA LEU A 390 8.41 -13.54 -4.47
C LEU A 390 8.35 -13.92 -3.01
N ILE A 391 7.18 -13.76 -2.41
CA ILE A 391 6.80 -14.45 -1.17
C ILE A 391 5.60 -15.37 -1.41
N SER A 392 4.94 -15.29 -2.58
CA SER A 392 3.62 -15.87 -2.75
C SER A 392 3.56 -17.27 -3.36
N VAL A 393 4.64 -18.06 -3.46
CA VAL A 393 4.54 -19.45 -3.99
C VAL A 393 5.14 -20.53 -3.08
N ALA A 394 5.61 -20.20 -1.86
CA ALA A 394 6.04 -21.21 -0.90
C ALA A 394 5.32 -21.16 0.47
N LEU A 395 4.50 -20.14 0.77
CA LEU A 395 3.89 -19.99 2.10
C LEU A 395 2.47 -20.53 2.26
N CYS A 396 1.79 -20.97 1.19
CA CYS A 396 0.46 -21.59 1.30
C CYS A 396 0.46 -23.01 1.91
N ALA A 397 1.60 -23.51 2.40
CA ALA A 397 1.67 -24.81 3.09
C ALA A 397 2.40 -24.78 4.44
N ALA A 398 2.77 -23.60 4.97
CA ALA A 398 3.57 -23.48 6.19
C ALA A 398 2.80 -22.82 7.35
N THR A 399 1.51 -23.14 7.53
CA THR A 399 0.77 -22.74 8.74
C THR A 399 1.09 -23.62 9.96
N VAL A 400 1.97 -24.62 9.82
CA VAL A 400 2.40 -25.48 10.93
C VAL A 400 3.92 -25.66 10.89
N SER A 401 4.69 -24.70 11.43
CA SER A 401 6.02 -24.90 12.07
C SER A 401 6.89 -23.62 12.16
N ALA A 402 6.50 -22.47 11.58
CA ALA A 402 7.34 -21.25 11.61
C ALA A 402 7.47 -20.61 13.01
N THR A 403 6.47 -20.79 13.89
CA THR A 403 6.47 -20.26 15.27
C THR A 403 7.63 -20.82 16.10
N ALA A 404 7.91 -22.13 16.00
CA ALA A 404 8.91 -22.81 16.84
C ALA A 404 10.37 -22.56 16.41
N GLY A 405 10.63 -22.25 15.15
CA GLY A 405 11.99 -21.94 14.66
C GLY A 405 12.45 -20.50 14.95
N PHE A 406 11.50 -19.60 15.19
CA PHE A 406 11.73 -18.17 15.37
C PHE A 406 11.93 -17.77 16.85
N GLU A 407 11.19 -18.40 17.77
CA GLU A 407 11.32 -18.20 19.23
C GLU A 407 12.71 -18.55 19.79
N GLY A 408 13.58 -19.17 18.99
CA GLY A 408 14.96 -19.47 19.35
C GLY A 408 15.99 -18.41 18.92
N ARG A 409 15.60 -17.35 18.20
CA ARG A 409 16.53 -16.35 17.65
C ARG A 409 16.53 -15.06 18.46
N ARG A 410 17.73 -14.55 18.76
CA ARG A 410 17.92 -13.25 19.39
C ARG A 410 18.02 -12.17 18.32
N TYR A 411 17.01 -11.31 18.26
CA TYR A 411 17.08 -10.05 17.53
C TYR A 411 17.66 -9.02 18.47
N ASP A 412 18.97 -8.80 18.40
CA ASP A 412 19.66 -7.76 19.15
C ASP A 412 19.97 -6.61 18.19
N TYR A 413 19.41 -5.42 18.46
CA TYR A 413 19.67 -4.22 17.66
C TYR A 413 20.48 -3.23 18.49
N ASP A 414 21.42 -2.55 17.82
CA ASP A 414 22.19 -1.48 18.45
C ASP A 414 21.26 -0.32 18.82
N THR A 415 21.40 0.15 20.06
CA THR A 415 20.74 1.37 20.53
C THR A 415 21.68 2.56 20.38
N PRO A 416 21.13 3.76 20.12
CA PRO A 416 21.91 4.97 20.21
C PRO A 416 22.49 5.18 21.62
N SER A 417 23.60 5.92 21.72
CA SER A 417 24.21 6.24 23.01
C SER A 417 23.31 7.18 23.81
N THR A 418 23.13 6.92 25.11
CA THR A 418 22.41 7.83 26.01
C THR A 418 23.22 9.13 26.19
N PRO A 419 22.71 10.30 25.78
CA PRO A 419 23.37 11.58 26.03
C PRO A 419 23.46 11.86 27.53
N ILE A 420 24.58 12.40 28.00
CA ILE A 420 24.72 12.89 29.37
C ILE A 420 24.47 14.40 29.34
N THR A 421 23.24 14.82 29.65
CA THR A 421 22.87 16.24 29.63
C THR A 421 22.63 16.74 31.05
N THR A 422 23.51 17.61 31.53
CA THR A 422 23.37 18.24 32.86
C THR A 422 22.72 19.61 32.75
N PHE A 423 21.47 19.72 33.21
CA PHE A 423 20.84 21.02 33.44
C PHE A 423 21.28 21.55 34.81
N SER A 424 22.21 22.50 34.86
CA SER A 424 22.81 22.98 36.11
C SER A 424 21.99 24.05 36.85
N ALA A 425 21.03 24.69 36.18
CA ALA A 425 20.23 25.76 36.76
C ALA A 425 18.98 25.22 37.47
N ASN A 426 18.55 25.90 38.55
CA ASN A 426 17.23 25.70 39.14
C ASN A 426 16.28 26.76 38.55
N TYR A 427 15.47 26.36 37.57
CA TYR A 427 14.49 27.23 36.93
C TYR A 427 13.29 27.45 37.86
N THR A 428 12.80 28.68 37.93
CA THR A 428 11.59 29.04 38.70
C THR A 428 10.39 29.39 37.81
N THR A 429 10.59 29.47 36.49
CA THR A 429 9.53 29.73 35.50
C THR A 429 9.59 28.69 34.38
N THR A 430 8.46 28.37 33.75
CA THR A 430 8.39 27.42 32.63
C THR A 430 9.07 27.98 31.38
N ALA A 431 9.01 29.29 31.16
CA ALA A 431 9.64 29.95 30.00
C ALA A 431 11.18 29.77 30.00
N ASP A 432 11.86 30.08 31.10
CA ASP A 432 13.33 29.92 31.20
C ASP A 432 13.75 28.45 31.06
N ALA A 433 12.93 27.54 31.59
CA ALA A 433 13.16 26.11 31.52
C ALA A 433 13.03 25.61 30.06
N LEU A 434 12.01 26.05 29.33
CA LEU A 434 11.77 25.67 27.93
C LEU A 434 12.84 26.24 26.99
N GLU A 435 13.34 27.45 27.25
CA GLU A 435 14.47 28.02 26.50
C GLU A 435 15.73 27.17 26.68
N ALA A 436 16.04 26.77 27.91
CA ALA A 436 17.17 25.90 28.19
C ALA A 436 17.02 24.50 27.57
N LEU A 437 15.80 23.94 27.58
CA LEU A 437 15.52 22.69 26.87
C LEU A 437 15.78 22.85 25.37
N SER A 438 15.26 23.90 24.75
CA SER A 438 15.44 24.18 23.32
C SER A 438 16.93 24.25 22.92
N LEU A 439 17.77 24.86 23.76
CA LEU A 439 19.22 24.96 23.53
C LEU A 439 19.96 23.62 23.71
N ALA A 440 19.40 22.67 24.46
CA ALA A 440 20.02 21.37 24.70
C ALA A 440 19.68 20.33 23.61
N LEU A 441 18.59 20.54 22.87
CA LEU A 441 18.14 19.62 21.83
C LEU A 441 18.95 19.74 20.54
N SER A 442 18.83 18.74 19.67
CA SER A 442 19.47 18.77 18.36
C SER A 442 18.92 19.90 17.47
N PRO A 443 19.67 20.37 16.46
CA PRO A 443 19.24 21.46 15.57
C PRO A 443 17.93 21.20 14.79
N ASN A 444 17.53 19.94 14.66
CA ASN A 444 16.31 19.54 13.95
C ASN A 444 15.11 19.34 14.88
N ALA A 445 15.34 19.29 16.20
CA ALA A 445 14.26 19.33 17.16
C ALA A 445 13.70 20.77 17.25
N SER A 446 12.42 20.89 17.60
CA SER A 446 11.79 22.21 17.70
C SER A 446 10.79 22.29 18.85
N LEU A 447 10.56 23.52 19.29
CA LEU A 447 9.54 23.88 20.26
C LEU A 447 8.50 24.78 19.58
N ALA A 448 7.21 24.44 19.69
CA ALA A 448 6.14 25.32 19.26
C ALA A 448 5.44 25.97 20.45
N ALA A 449 5.42 27.30 20.42
CA ALA A 449 4.60 28.12 21.30
C ALA A 449 3.15 28.22 20.78
N PRO A 450 2.20 28.63 21.63
CA PRO A 450 0.82 28.91 21.22
C PRO A 450 0.75 29.86 20.03
N LEU A 451 -0.33 29.74 19.24
CA LEU A 451 -0.62 30.56 18.05
C LEU A 451 0.33 30.37 16.85
N THR A 452 1.19 29.35 16.88
CA THR A 452 1.99 28.94 15.71
C THR A 452 1.28 27.85 14.89
N VAL A 453 1.60 27.73 13.59
CA VAL A 453 1.01 26.71 12.72
C VAL A 453 1.31 25.28 13.20
N PRO A 454 2.55 24.92 13.58
CA PRO A 454 2.84 23.58 14.11
C PRO A 454 2.01 23.27 15.36
N TYR A 455 1.88 24.23 16.28
CA TYR A 455 1.04 24.09 17.48
C TYR A 455 -0.41 23.75 17.12
N GLY A 456 -1.03 24.55 16.24
CA GLY A 456 -2.40 24.30 15.80
C GLY A 456 -2.58 22.96 15.06
N SER A 457 -1.55 22.52 14.32
CA SER A 457 -1.57 21.21 13.65
C SER A 457 -1.61 20.06 14.66
N THR A 458 -0.79 20.10 15.72
CA THR A 458 -0.79 19.07 16.77
C THR A 458 -2.12 19.02 17.51
N ILE A 459 -2.69 20.17 17.89
CA ILE A 459 -4.01 20.21 18.55
C ILE A 459 -5.10 19.68 17.63
N GLY A 460 -5.07 20.05 16.33
CA GLY A 460 -6.01 19.56 15.34
C GLY A 460 -6.02 18.04 15.16
N ARG A 461 -4.91 17.34 15.50
CA ARG A 461 -4.81 15.87 15.45
C ARG A 461 -5.45 15.17 16.64
N VAL A 462 -5.82 15.88 17.70
CA VAL A 462 -6.61 15.30 18.78
C VAL A 462 -7.98 14.90 18.21
N TRP A 463 -8.22 13.59 18.13
CA TRP A 463 -9.43 13.03 17.56
C TRP A 463 -10.67 13.29 18.43
N PRO A 464 -10.67 12.99 19.75
CA PRO A 464 -11.81 13.33 20.60
C PRO A 464 -11.82 14.83 20.89
N LYS A 465 -12.66 15.59 20.16
CA LYS A 465 -12.72 17.06 20.25
C LYS A 465 -13.03 17.60 21.64
N GLN A 466 -13.77 16.85 22.45
CA GLN A 466 -14.03 17.19 23.85
C GLN A 466 -12.81 17.17 24.76
N LEU A 467 -11.71 16.53 24.34
CA LEU A 467 -10.47 16.41 25.10
C LEU A 467 -9.34 17.29 24.54
N GLU A 468 -9.65 18.23 23.64
CA GLU A 468 -8.67 19.21 23.18
C GLU A 468 -8.17 20.04 24.38
N THR A 469 -6.85 20.22 24.46
CA THR A 469 -6.19 21.04 25.48
C THR A 469 -5.26 22.04 24.81
N TRP A 470 -4.87 23.07 25.56
CA TRP A 470 -4.02 24.15 25.07
C TRP A 470 -2.70 24.15 25.88
N PRO A 471 -1.70 23.34 25.48
CA PRO A 471 -0.42 23.25 26.18
C PRO A 471 0.35 24.57 26.20
N GLU A 472 1.17 24.78 27.22
CA GLU A 472 2.16 25.87 27.27
C GLU A 472 3.20 25.75 26.15
N ALA A 473 3.61 24.52 25.83
CA ALA A 473 4.51 24.24 24.72
C ALA A 473 4.31 22.84 24.14
N ILE A 474 4.75 22.66 22.89
CA ILE A 474 4.84 21.36 22.23
C ILE A 474 6.27 21.15 21.76
N VAL A 475 6.88 20.03 22.10
CA VAL A 475 8.25 19.66 21.67
C VAL A 475 8.18 18.60 20.60
N TYR A 476 8.96 18.77 19.53
CA TYR A 476 9.08 17.84 18.42
C TYR A 476 10.50 17.26 18.38
N PRO A 477 10.78 16.16 19.09
CA PRO A 477 12.07 15.48 18.99
C PRO A 477 12.26 14.88 17.59
N ASN A 478 13.49 14.90 17.08
CA ASN A 478 13.81 14.32 15.77
C ASN A 478 14.64 13.03 15.89
N THR A 479 15.15 12.72 17.08
CA THR A 479 15.98 11.56 17.37
C THR A 479 15.63 10.94 18.73
N PRO A 480 15.96 9.66 18.99
CA PRO A 480 15.87 9.07 20.33
C PRO A 480 16.69 9.81 21.38
N GLU A 481 17.82 10.42 21.00
CA GLU A 481 18.66 11.26 21.84
C GLU A 481 17.94 12.55 22.27
N ASP A 482 17.19 13.19 21.38
CA ASP A 482 16.33 14.33 21.74
C ASP A 482 15.30 13.91 22.79
N VAL A 483 14.67 12.75 22.61
CA VAL A 483 13.72 12.20 23.59
C VAL A 483 14.42 11.94 24.92
N SER A 484 15.63 11.37 24.91
CA SER A 484 16.45 11.17 26.12
C SER A 484 16.69 12.48 26.88
N ILE A 485 17.06 13.54 26.17
CA ILE A 485 17.28 14.87 26.75
C ILE A 485 15.99 15.42 27.36
N ILE A 486 14.85 15.26 26.67
CA ILE A 486 13.54 15.70 27.16
C ILE A 486 13.15 14.92 28.43
N MET A 487 13.38 13.60 28.47
CA MET A 487 13.07 12.78 29.65
C MET A 487 13.96 13.14 30.84
N GLN A 488 15.27 13.33 30.63
CA GLN A 488 16.19 13.82 31.69
C GLN A 488 15.75 15.16 32.25
N PHE A 489 15.38 16.08 31.34
CA PHE A 489 14.87 17.39 31.70
C PHE A 489 13.58 17.31 32.51
N TYR A 490 12.58 16.58 32.00
CA TYR A 490 11.30 16.42 32.67
C TYR A 490 11.44 15.73 34.02
N SER A 491 12.25 14.67 34.12
CA SER A 491 12.51 13.97 35.38
C SER A 491 12.97 14.92 36.49
N LYS A 492 13.81 15.90 36.13
CA LYS A 492 14.33 16.91 37.06
C LYS A 492 13.36 18.06 37.35
N TYR A 493 12.62 18.53 36.35
CA TYR A 493 11.85 19.77 36.43
C TYR A 493 10.32 19.58 36.35
N HIS A 494 9.82 18.34 36.43
CA HIS A 494 8.38 18.01 36.32
C HIS A 494 7.50 18.86 37.24
N ALA A 495 7.99 19.27 38.42
CA ALA A 495 7.26 20.11 39.37
C ALA A 495 6.89 21.51 38.83
N LEU A 496 7.47 21.95 37.71
CA LEU A 496 7.06 23.18 37.02
C LEU A 496 5.74 23.03 36.27
N TRP A 497 5.27 21.81 36.02
CA TRP A 497 4.10 21.50 35.20
C TRP A 497 3.08 20.68 35.97
N GLU A 498 1.99 21.33 36.39
CA GLU A 498 0.95 20.70 37.20
C GLU A 498 0.22 19.57 36.47
N ASP A 499 -0.17 19.75 35.20
CA ASP A 499 -0.94 18.75 34.42
C ASP A 499 -0.06 17.61 33.86
N GLY A 500 1.25 17.68 34.12
CA GLY A 500 2.24 16.70 33.71
C GLY A 500 2.52 16.66 32.21
N PHE A 501 3.32 15.68 31.81
CA PHE A 501 3.81 15.51 30.45
C PHE A 501 2.99 14.49 29.65
N ALA A 502 2.57 14.87 28.44
CA ALA A 502 1.88 13.97 27.52
C ALA A 502 2.80 13.53 26.37
N ILE A 503 2.62 12.29 25.91
CA ILE A 503 3.30 11.74 24.73
C ILE A 503 2.27 11.55 23.63
N MET A 504 2.50 12.18 22.49
CA MET A 504 1.61 12.11 21.34
C MET A 504 2.27 11.40 20.16
N CYS A 505 1.55 10.43 19.61
CA CYS A 505 1.77 9.90 18.27
C CYS A 505 0.63 10.36 17.35
N GLY A 506 -0.49 9.64 17.34
CA GLY A 506 -1.66 9.96 16.49
C GLY A 506 -2.80 10.74 17.16
N GLY A 507 -2.82 10.87 18.51
CA GLY A 507 -3.85 11.65 19.21
C GLY A 507 -5.25 11.01 19.28
N HIS A 508 -5.37 9.69 19.15
CA HIS A 508 -6.64 8.98 18.97
C HIS A 508 -7.31 8.41 20.22
N PHE A 509 -6.64 8.38 21.37
CA PHE A 509 -7.18 7.71 22.55
C PHE A 509 -8.38 8.48 23.14
N SER A 510 -9.53 7.81 23.25
CA SER A 510 -10.84 8.40 23.57
C SER A 510 -10.97 8.92 24.99
N SER A 511 -10.15 8.41 25.92
CA SER A 511 -10.22 8.74 27.36
C SER A 511 -9.05 9.60 27.83
N GLY A 512 -8.25 10.15 26.91
CA GLY A 512 -7.18 11.10 27.20
C GLY A 512 -5.85 10.47 27.63
N GLY A 513 -4.74 11.19 27.38
CA GLY A 513 -3.38 10.73 27.68
C GLY A 513 -2.34 11.27 26.70
N ALA A 514 -2.77 11.58 25.47
CA ALA A 514 -1.95 12.25 24.46
C ALA A 514 -1.99 13.78 24.56
N GLN A 515 -2.81 14.33 25.46
CA GLN A 515 -3.06 15.76 25.61
C GLN A 515 -2.67 16.23 27.01
N SER A 516 -2.06 17.39 27.16
CA SER A 516 -1.77 18.05 28.44
C SER A 516 -1.88 19.56 28.26
N SER A 517 -2.37 20.28 29.28
CA SER A 517 -2.31 21.74 29.31
C SER A 517 -0.90 22.27 29.64
N SER A 518 0.01 21.40 30.06
CA SER A 518 1.40 21.74 30.35
C SER A 518 2.30 21.53 29.13
N LEU A 519 2.74 20.29 28.88
CA LEU A 519 3.72 19.97 27.83
C LEU A 519 3.27 18.73 27.04
N ILE A 520 3.32 18.83 25.71
CA ILE A 520 3.14 17.69 24.81
C ILE A 520 4.47 17.42 24.11
N VAL A 521 4.94 16.17 24.18
CA VAL A 521 5.98 15.66 23.27
C VAL A 521 5.33 14.94 22.13
N ASP A 522 5.47 15.52 20.96
CA ASP A 522 4.89 15.06 19.73
C ASP A 522 5.94 14.33 18.90
N LEU A 523 5.83 13.00 18.86
CA LEU A 523 6.81 12.13 18.23
C LEU A 523 6.73 12.16 16.70
N GLN A 524 5.89 12.99 16.08
CA GLN A 524 5.61 12.90 14.64
C GLN A 524 6.82 12.95 13.69
N ASN A 525 7.96 13.49 14.14
CA ASN A 525 9.21 13.50 13.35
C ASN A 525 9.98 12.16 13.48
N LEU A 526 9.67 11.33 14.47
CA LEU A 526 10.12 9.94 14.60
C LEU A 526 9.17 9.01 13.83
N ASN A 527 9.05 9.22 12.53
CA ASN A 527 8.10 8.53 11.66
C ASN A 527 8.73 7.62 10.59
N ASN A 528 10.04 7.34 10.72
CA ASN A 528 10.75 6.53 9.73
C ASN A 528 10.27 5.07 9.75
N VAL A 529 10.12 4.48 8.57
CA VAL A 529 9.74 3.07 8.39
C VAL A 529 10.80 2.41 7.52
N ILE A 530 11.55 1.49 8.11
CA ILE A 530 12.60 0.74 7.42
C ILE A 530 12.19 -0.72 7.34
N ILE A 531 12.23 -1.27 6.12
CA ILE A 531 12.01 -2.70 5.87
C ILE A 531 13.39 -3.37 5.91
N ASN A 532 13.66 -4.16 6.94
CA ASN A 532 14.81 -5.05 6.94
C ASN A 532 14.38 -6.34 6.24
N ASP A 533 14.79 -6.48 4.98
CA ASP A 533 14.50 -7.67 4.18
C ASP A 533 14.98 -8.93 4.91
N PRO A 534 14.26 -10.06 4.75
CA PRO A 534 14.64 -11.30 5.40
C PRO A 534 16.00 -11.78 4.91
N VAL A 535 16.71 -12.48 5.79
CA VAL A 535 18.06 -13.00 5.50
C VAL A 535 18.00 -14.15 4.49
N ASP A 536 16.88 -14.87 4.42
CA ASP A 536 16.58 -15.88 3.42
C ASP A 536 15.07 -15.97 3.10
N ASP A 537 14.72 -16.78 2.10
CA ASP A 537 13.34 -16.94 1.60
C ASP A 537 12.38 -17.60 2.61
N GLN A 538 12.87 -18.07 3.77
CA GLN A 538 12.05 -18.71 4.81
C GLN A 538 11.66 -17.74 5.93
N GLU A 539 12.17 -16.50 5.92
CA GLU A 539 11.95 -15.54 6.99
C GLU A 539 11.04 -14.37 6.60
N PRO A 540 10.26 -13.85 7.57
CA PRO A 540 9.53 -12.61 7.39
C PRO A 540 10.47 -11.40 7.47
N ALA A 541 10.20 -10.33 6.72
CA ALA A 541 10.89 -9.06 6.93
C ALA A 541 10.61 -8.49 8.33
N ILE A 542 11.58 -7.74 8.87
CA ILE A 542 11.40 -7.00 10.12
C ILE A 542 11.29 -5.50 9.81
N LEU A 543 10.16 -4.92 10.19
CA LEU A 543 9.90 -3.50 10.09
C LEU A 543 10.46 -2.79 11.31
N LYS A 544 11.35 -1.81 11.11
CA LYS A 544 11.67 -0.80 12.11
C LYS A 544 10.77 0.40 11.88
N VAL A 545 9.80 0.60 12.78
CA VAL A 545 8.76 1.63 12.68
C VAL A 545 8.96 2.66 13.79
N GLY A 546 9.16 3.92 13.43
CA GLY A 546 9.31 5.01 14.39
C GLY A 546 8.07 5.20 15.27
N GLY A 547 8.27 5.54 16.54
CA GLY A 547 7.20 5.61 17.55
C GLY A 547 6.14 6.67 17.29
N GLY A 548 6.44 7.67 16.46
CA GLY A 548 5.50 8.70 16.02
C GLY A 548 4.76 8.40 14.72
N THR A 549 5.01 7.24 14.10
CA THR A 549 4.46 6.90 12.79
C THR A 549 2.95 6.66 12.84
N LYS A 550 2.20 7.25 11.91
CA LYS A 550 0.78 6.90 11.68
C LYS A 550 0.67 5.64 10.84
N SER A 551 -0.32 4.79 11.10
CA SER A 551 -0.49 3.51 10.38
C SER A 551 -0.58 3.69 8.87
N GLY A 552 -1.25 4.75 8.41
CA GLY A 552 -1.32 5.14 6.99
C GLY A 552 0.06 5.22 6.32
N HIS A 553 1.02 5.85 6.99
CA HIS A 553 2.38 6.00 6.48
C HIS A 553 3.11 4.66 6.38
N VAL A 554 2.96 3.77 7.37
CA VAL A 554 3.53 2.40 7.31
C VAL A 554 2.97 1.67 6.09
N TYR A 555 1.66 1.73 5.89
CA TYR A 555 1.04 1.08 4.74
C TYR A 555 1.44 1.71 3.40
N ASP A 556 1.74 3.00 3.34
CA ASP A 556 2.22 3.64 2.10
C ASP A 556 3.65 3.20 1.77
N VAL A 557 4.49 3.00 2.78
CA VAL A 557 5.86 2.48 2.61
C VAL A 557 5.86 1.01 2.18
N LEU A 558 4.89 0.22 2.64
CA LEU A 558 4.78 -1.20 2.29
C LEU A 558 4.05 -1.48 0.98
N ASP A 559 3.37 -0.50 0.41
CA ASP A 559 2.64 -0.67 -0.84
C ASP A 559 3.54 -1.15 -1.97
N GLY A 560 3.12 -2.21 -2.67
CA GLY A 560 3.91 -2.84 -3.74
C GLY A 560 5.13 -3.65 -3.27
N THR A 561 5.46 -3.67 -1.97
CA THR A 561 6.63 -4.41 -1.46
C THR A 561 6.39 -5.91 -1.31
N GLY A 562 5.13 -6.35 -1.39
CA GLY A 562 4.68 -7.72 -1.09
C GLY A 562 4.57 -8.04 0.39
N TRP A 563 4.85 -7.05 1.26
CA TRP A 563 4.72 -7.15 2.71
C TRP A 563 3.51 -6.35 3.22
N ALA A 564 2.94 -6.81 4.32
CA ALA A 564 1.84 -6.19 5.04
C ALA A 564 2.22 -6.02 6.51
N PHE A 565 1.70 -4.93 7.08
CA PHE A 565 1.80 -4.61 8.49
C PHE A 565 0.46 -4.89 9.17
N LEU A 566 0.48 -5.45 10.38
CA LEU A 566 -0.69 -5.53 11.26
C LEU A 566 -0.87 -4.17 11.95
N GLY A 567 -1.39 -3.20 11.18
CA GLY A 567 -1.60 -1.84 11.64
C GLY A 567 -3.04 -1.52 11.99
N ALA A 568 -3.28 -0.25 12.33
CA ALA A 568 -4.62 0.24 12.61
C ALA A 568 -5.49 0.31 11.36
N ARG A 569 -6.80 0.15 11.55
CA ARG A 569 -7.80 0.16 10.47
C ARG A 569 -8.17 1.55 9.94
N SER A 570 -7.62 2.60 10.56
CA SER A 570 -7.71 4.00 10.11
C SER A 570 -6.30 4.56 9.91
N THR A 571 -6.08 5.23 8.77
CA THR A 571 -4.79 5.81 8.36
C THR A 571 -4.20 6.79 9.39
N THR A 572 -5.04 7.53 10.12
CA THR A 572 -4.60 8.60 11.03
C THR A 572 -4.16 8.09 12.40
N ILE A 573 -4.52 6.86 12.76
CA ILE A 573 -4.17 6.26 14.05
C ILE A 573 -2.66 6.07 14.15
N GLY A 574 -2.12 6.51 15.28
CA GLY A 574 -0.72 6.37 15.62
C GLY A 574 -0.33 4.93 15.93
N THR A 575 0.71 4.43 15.27
CA THR A 575 1.22 3.05 15.41
C THR A 575 1.67 2.76 16.84
N GLY A 576 2.25 3.75 17.54
CA GLY A 576 2.73 3.57 18.91
C GLY A 576 1.61 3.20 19.88
N GLY A 577 0.63 4.08 20.04
CA GLY A 577 -0.52 3.81 20.93
C GLY A 577 -1.31 2.57 20.52
N PHE A 578 -1.51 2.38 19.21
CA PHE A 578 -2.19 1.20 18.68
C PHE A 578 -1.51 -0.11 19.11
N THR A 579 -0.20 -0.22 18.89
CA THR A 579 0.56 -1.46 19.13
C THR A 579 0.74 -1.72 20.63
N LEU A 580 1.02 -0.69 21.44
CA LEU A 580 1.23 -0.84 22.88
C LEU A 580 0.02 -1.42 23.61
N GLY A 581 -1.19 -1.07 23.15
CA GLY A 581 -2.42 -1.63 23.70
C GLY A 581 -2.79 -3.00 23.16
N GLY A 582 -2.05 -3.56 22.21
CA GLY A 582 -2.33 -4.85 21.56
C GLY A 582 -2.50 -4.71 20.05
N GLY A 583 -3.45 -3.87 19.61
CA GLY A 583 -3.60 -3.50 18.21
C GLY A 583 -4.36 -4.52 17.36
N ILE A 584 -5.68 -4.40 17.31
CA ILE A 584 -6.54 -5.30 16.50
C ILE A 584 -6.56 -4.84 15.02
N ALA A 585 -5.77 -5.50 14.20
CA ALA A 585 -5.63 -5.27 12.76
C ALA A 585 -6.65 -6.07 11.92
N TYR A 586 -6.74 -5.76 10.62
CA TYR A 586 -7.60 -6.53 9.71
C TYR A 586 -7.17 -7.98 9.56
N GLN A 587 -5.90 -8.32 9.77
CA GLN A 587 -5.35 -9.65 9.55
C GLN A 587 -5.28 -10.48 10.84
N ALA A 588 -5.95 -10.04 11.91
CA ALA A 588 -5.78 -10.63 13.24
C ALA A 588 -6.16 -12.12 13.30
N GLY A 589 -7.15 -12.55 12.50
CA GLY A 589 -7.52 -13.97 12.39
C GLY A 589 -6.45 -14.87 11.76
N ARG A 590 -5.54 -14.30 10.96
CA ARG A 590 -4.42 -15.03 10.34
C ARG A 590 -3.17 -15.06 11.24
N TYR A 591 -2.90 -13.95 11.92
CA TYR A 591 -1.55 -13.68 12.45
C TYR A 591 -1.50 -13.16 13.88
N GLY A 592 -2.65 -12.98 14.56
CA GLY A 592 -2.71 -12.41 15.90
C GLY A 592 -2.85 -10.90 15.92
N ILE A 593 -2.77 -10.30 17.10
CA ILE A 593 -2.83 -8.84 17.23
C ILE A 593 -1.49 -8.21 16.82
N GLY A 594 -1.46 -6.91 16.55
CA GLY A 594 -0.27 -6.19 16.12
C GLY A 594 0.91 -6.35 17.09
N ALA A 595 0.64 -6.42 18.40
CA ALA A 595 1.63 -6.66 19.43
C ALA A 595 2.30 -8.06 19.35
N ASP A 596 1.60 -9.08 18.86
CA ASP A 596 2.15 -10.44 18.67
C ASP A 596 3.24 -10.46 17.59
N SER A 597 3.27 -9.41 16.76
CA SER A 597 4.28 -9.24 15.72
C SER A 597 5.57 -8.60 16.25
N LEU A 598 5.59 -8.08 17.48
CA LEU A 598 6.78 -7.43 18.03
C LEU A 598 7.89 -8.44 18.30
N VAL A 599 9.11 -8.05 17.90
CA VAL A 599 10.34 -8.79 18.20
C VAL A 599 11.29 -7.98 19.10
N GLY A 600 11.07 -6.68 19.19
CA GLY A 600 11.70 -5.80 20.17
C GLY A 600 11.23 -4.36 20.07
N VAL A 601 11.62 -3.56 21.05
CA VAL A 601 11.27 -2.14 21.15
C VAL A 601 12.46 -1.32 21.64
N GLU A 602 12.69 -0.16 21.02
CA GLU A 602 13.63 0.85 21.51
C GLU A 602 12.86 1.83 22.39
N VAL A 603 13.29 1.98 23.64
CA VAL A 603 12.57 2.74 24.66
C VAL A 603 13.52 3.73 25.33
N VAL A 604 13.05 4.96 25.51
CA VAL A 604 13.69 5.95 26.37
C VAL A 604 12.98 5.95 27.72
N LEU A 605 13.69 5.53 28.76
CA LEU A 605 13.17 5.47 30.13
C LEU A 605 13.00 6.86 30.74
N VAL A 606 12.30 6.94 31.87
CA VAL A 606 12.06 8.19 32.60
C VAL A 606 13.35 8.93 32.97
N ASN A 607 14.41 8.20 33.30
CA ASN A 607 15.71 8.78 33.59
C ASN A 607 16.52 9.19 32.34
N GLY A 608 15.96 9.00 31.14
CA GLY A 608 16.59 9.27 29.84
C GLY A 608 17.40 8.13 29.26
N THR A 609 17.58 7.01 29.95
CA THR A 609 18.36 5.88 29.40
C THR A 609 17.66 5.33 28.15
N ILE A 610 18.41 5.20 27.07
CA ILE A 610 17.96 4.56 25.83
C ILE A 610 18.29 3.08 25.91
N ILE A 611 17.27 2.22 25.77
CA ILE A 611 17.40 0.77 25.85
C ILE A 611 16.74 0.10 24.64
N TYR A 612 17.12 -1.15 24.42
CA TYR A 612 16.42 -2.05 23.53
C TYR A 612 15.92 -3.24 24.34
N ALA A 613 14.61 -3.46 24.34
CA ALA A 613 13.96 -4.53 25.08
C ALA A 613 13.46 -5.61 24.10
N ASN A 614 13.77 -6.87 24.42
CA ASN A 614 13.29 -8.05 23.71
C ASN A 614 12.95 -9.17 24.72
N PRO A 615 12.36 -10.30 24.31
CA PRO A 615 11.98 -11.37 25.24
C PRO A 615 13.14 -12.03 26.01
N TYR A 616 14.39 -11.84 25.59
CA TYR A 616 15.52 -12.68 25.98
C TYR A 616 16.61 -11.94 26.76
N ASN A 617 16.49 -10.61 26.90
CA ASN A 617 17.46 -9.77 27.58
C ASN A 617 16.95 -9.28 28.95
N GLU A 618 17.77 -8.48 29.64
CA GLU A 618 17.47 -7.98 30.99
C GLU A 618 16.28 -7.01 31.07
N TYR A 619 15.77 -6.54 29.93
CA TYR A 619 14.59 -5.68 29.80
C TYR A 619 13.36 -6.43 29.29
N SER A 620 13.33 -7.77 29.40
CA SER A 620 12.21 -8.60 28.98
C SER A 620 10.89 -8.27 29.69
N ASP A 621 10.97 -7.67 30.89
CA ASP A 621 9.80 -7.17 31.61
C ASP A 621 9.16 -5.96 30.92
N ILE A 622 9.97 -5.02 30.42
CA ILE A 622 9.53 -3.89 29.59
C ILE A 622 8.93 -4.40 28.28
N PHE A 623 9.63 -5.31 27.60
CA PHE A 623 9.12 -5.91 26.36
C PHE A 623 7.74 -6.53 26.58
N TRP A 624 7.59 -7.37 27.61
CA TRP A 624 6.29 -7.97 27.96
C TRP A 624 5.20 -6.91 28.19
N ALA A 625 5.50 -5.83 28.91
CA ALA A 625 4.52 -4.77 29.14
C ALA A 625 4.12 -4.01 27.86
N THR A 626 4.99 -3.93 26.85
CA THR A 626 4.64 -3.31 25.54
C THR A 626 3.72 -4.18 24.67
N THR A 627 3.49 -5.44 25.05
CA THR A 627 2.66 -6.39 24.30
C THR A 627 1.20 -6.43 24.79
N GLY A 628 0.61 -5.28 25.12
CA GLY A 628 -0.78 -5.18 25.60
C GLY A 628 -0.98 -4.44 26.92
N GLY A 629 0.08 -3.94 27.57
CA GLY A 629 -0.03 -3.08 28.75
C GLY A 629 -0.58 -1.69 28.43
N GLY A 630 -0.73 -1.38 27.14
CA GLY A 630 -1.19 -0.07 26.68
C GLY A 630 -0.16 1.01 26.91
N TRP A 631 -0.55 2.21 26.51
CA TRP A 631 0.15 3.41 26.94
C TRP A 631 0.04 3.56 28.48
N ALA A 632 -1.02 3.02 29.10
CA ALA A 632 -1.26 3.04 30.56
C ALA A 632 -0.14 2.41 31.41
N ALA A 633 0.62 1.46 30.85
CA ALA A 633 1.81 0.91 31.50
C ALA A 633 2.91 1.97 31.71
N ASN A 634 3.03 2.94 30.79
CA ASN A 634 3.83 4.17 30.94
C ASN A 634 5.25 3.94 31.49
N ILE A 635 6.01 3.06 30.82
CA ILE A 635 7.35 2.63 31.23
C ILE A 635 8.46 3.49 30.59
N GLY A 636 8.11 4.28 29.58
CA GLY A 636 9.00 5.16 28.84
C GLY A 636 8.39 5.61 27.51
N VAL A 637 9.18 6.32 26.71
CA VAL A 637 8.82 6.72 25.35
C VAL A 637 9.38 5.69 24.37
N VAL A 638 8.51 4.97 23.67
CA VAL A 638 8.95 4.06 22.60
C VAL A 638 9.30 4.89 21.36
N THR A 639 10.56 4.84 20.94
CA THR A 639 11.08 5.58 19.79
C THR A 639 11.10 4.75 18.52
N ASN A 640 11.24 3.42 18.62
CA ASN A 640 11.15 2.49 17.50
C ASN A 640 10.52 1.16 17.93
N PHE A 641 9.61 0.65 17.10
CA PHE A 641 9.08 -0.70 17.17
C PHE A 641 9.78 -1.57 16.13
N TYR A 642 10.14 -2.80 16.51
CA TYR A 642 10.65 -3.81 15.60
C TYR A 642 9.58 -4.88 15.48
N SER A 643 8.91 -4.93 14.33
CA SER A 643 7.72 -5.75 14.12
C SER A 643 7.86 -6.62 12.87
N ARG A 644 7.40 -7.86 12.97
CA ARG A 644 7.33 -8.79 11.85
C ARG A 644 6.36 -8.26 10.78
N ALA A 645 6.80 -8.28 9.53
CA ALA A 645 5.92 -8.12 8.38
C ALA A 645 5.36 -9.46 7.91
N TYR A 646 4.19 -9.43 7.29
CA TYR A 646 3.52 -10.62 6.77
C TYR A 646 3.34 -10.52 5.26
N PRO A 647 3.15 -11.63 4.53
CA PRO A 647 2.82 -11.55 3.12
C PRO A 647 1.57 -10.68 2.90
N ASP A 648 1.63 -9.79 1.90
CA ASP A 648 0.47 -9.02 1.47
C ASP A 648 -0.66 -9.98 1.05
N PRO A 649 -1.87 -9.87 1.63
CA PRO A 649 -3.00 -10.74 1.25
C PRO A 649 -3.48 -10.54 -0.19
N GLY A 650 -3.06 -9.48 -0.89
CA GLY A 650 -3.49 -9.17 -2.23
C GLY A 650 -4.92 -8.64 -2.27
N GLN A 651 -5.81 -9.34 -2.98
CA GLN A 651 -7.21 -8.94 -3.08
C GLN A 651 -7.98 -9.25 -1.80
N VAL A 652 -8.87 -8.33 -1.43
CA VAL A 652 -9.76 -8.45 -0.29
C VAL A 652 -11.17 -8.16 -0.75
N GLN A 653 -12.10 -9.08 -0.47
CA GLN A 653 -13.52 -8.88 -0.73
C GLN A 653 -14.16 -8.29 0.52
N VAL A 654 -14.93 -7.21 0.35
CA VAL A 654 -15.69 -6.60 1.45
C VAL A 654 -17.16 -6.57 1.07
N GLY A 655 -17.97 -7.22 1.88
CA GLY A 655 -19.41 -7.23 1.77
C GLY A 655 -20.09 -6.44 2.88
N THR A 656 -21.21 -5.79 2.56
CA THR A 656 -22.09 -5.15 3.52
C THR A 656 -23.47 -5.79 3.39
N PHE A 657 -23.92 -6.52 4.40
CA PHE A 657 -25.24 -7.14 4.46
C PHE A 657 -26.11 -6.39 5.46
N VAL A 658 -27.21 -5.78 5.02
CA VAL A 658 -28.08 -4.99 5.89
C VAL A 658 -29.44 -5.65 6.06
N TYR A 659 -29.93 -5.64 7.29
CA TYR A 659 -31.20 -6.18 7.71
C TYR A 659 -32.00 -5.13 8.50
N SER A 660 -33.31 -5.09 8.28
CA SER A 660 -34.24 -4.33 9.11
C SER A 660 -34.29 -4.90 10.54
N GLU A 661 -34.61 -4.08 11.54
CA GLU A 661 -34.64 -4.52 12.95
C GLU A 661 -35.55 -5.73 13.18
N SER A 662 -36.63 -5.86 12.40
CA SER A 662 -37.58 -6.98 12.47
C SER A 662 -36.96 -8.37 12.29
N LYS A 663 -35.71 -8.44 11.81
CA LYS A 663 -34.97 -9.70 11.56
C LYS A 663 -33.93 -10.01 12.65
N LYS A 664 -33.83 -9.20 13.71
CA LYS A 664 -32.80 -9.34 14.75
C LYS A 664 -32.72 -10.74 15.38
N ASP A 665 -33.88 -11.37 15.61
CA ASP A 665 -33.96 -12.70 16.22
C ASP A 665 -33.37 -13.82 15.36
N LYS A 666 -33.13 -13.56 14.06
CA LYS A 666 -32.41 -14.46 13.14
C LYS A 666 -30.96 -14.05 12.93
N VAL A 667 -30.69 -12.75 12.82
CA VAL A 667 -29.37 -12.22 12.48
C VAL A 667 -28.38 -12.34 13.63
N PHE A 668 -28.81 -12.08 14.89
CA PHE A 668 -27.92 -12.22 16.05
C PHE A 668 -27.41 -13.67 16.22
N PRO A 669 -28.27 -14.71 16.21
CA PRO A 669 -27.79 -16.10 16.26
C PRO A 669 -26.85 -16.46 15.11
N ARG A 670 -27.12 -15.98 13.88
CA ARG A 670 -26.26 -16.24 12.72
C ARG A 670 -24.88 -15.59 12.85
N ALA A 671 -24.84 -14.36 13.36
CA ALA A 671 -23.57 -13.70 13.66
C ALA A 671 -22.81 -14.47 14.74
N ASN A 672 -23.49 -14.88 15.82
CA ASN A 672 -22.89 -15.67 16.90
C ASN A 672 -22.33 -17.01 16.40
N ASP A 673 -23.08 -17.74 15.57
CA ASP A 673 -22.64 -19.00 14.96
C ASP A 673 -21.38 -18.83 14.10
N PHE A 674 -21.29 -17.75 13.32
CA PHE A 674 -20.07 -17.42 12.58
C PHE A 674 -18.87 -17.26 13.51
N TRP A 675 -19.02 -16.54 14.63
CA TRP A 675 -17.92 -16.33 15.59
C TRP A 675 -17.52 -17.61 16.34
N GLU A 676 -18.48 -18.45 16.70
CA GLU A 676 -18.22 -19.67 17.46
C GLU A 676 -17.65 -20.80 16.60
N ASN A 677 -18.05 -20.89 15.32
CA ASN A 677 -17.83 -22.08 14.50
C ASN A 677 -17.05 -21.87 13.20
N ASN A 678 -16.76 -20.62 12.79
CA ASN A 678 -15.89 -20.41 11.64
C ASN A 678 -14.51 -21.04 11.91
N THR A 679 -13.85 -21.53 10.87
CA THR A 679 -12.48 -22.07 10.94
C THR A 679 -11.61 -21.51 9.82
N ASP A 680 -12.14 -20.55 9.08
CA ASP A 680 -11.49 -19.92 7.94
C ASP A 680 -10.72 -18.68 8.42
N PRO A 681 -9.37 -18.70 8.37
CA PRO A 681 -8.55 -17.56 8.78
C PRO A 681 -8.70 -16.34 7.87
N ASP A 682 -9.33 -16.50 6.71
CA ASP A 682 -9.47 -15.46 5.70
C ASP A 682 -10.78 -14.69 5.84
N ALA A 683 -11.77 -15.27 6.51
CA ALA A 683 -13.10 -14.72 6.68
C ALA A 683 -13.26 -14.01 8.03
N MET A 684 -13.60 -12.72 7.98
CA MET A 684 -13.78 -11.85 9.14
C MET A 684 -15.02 -10.96 9.02
N ASN A 685 -15.90 -10.91 10.02
CA ASN A 685 -17.04 -9.99 9.96
C ASN A 685 -17.16 -9.02 11.15
N ALA A 686 -18.19 -8.18 11.12
CA ALA A 686 -18.59 -7.30 12.20
C ALA A 686 -20.10 -7.13 12.15
N LEU A 687 -20.78 -7.35 13.28
CA LEU A 687 -22.19 -6.99 13.39
C LEU A 687 -22.30 -5.60 14.01
N VAL A 688 -22.84 -4.65 13.25
CA VAL A 688 -23.15 -3.30 13.71
C VAL A 688 -24.65 -3.18 13.92
N TYR A 689 -25.05 -2.73 15.10
CA TYR A 689 -26.44 -2.39 15.41
C TYR A 689 -26.55 -0.90 15.69
N TYR A 690 -27.27 -0.15 14.84
CA TYR A 690 -27.31 1.30 14.95
C TYR A 690 -28.65 1.88 14.52
N PHE A 691 -28.97 3.08 15.04
CA PHE A 691 -30.12 3.84 14.62
C PHE A 691 -29.79 4.60 13.33
N LYS A 692 -30.62 4.40 12.31
CA LYS A 692 -30.44 5.02 11.02
C LYS A 692 -31.41 6.18 10.84
N ASP A 693 -30.90 7.30 10.33
CA ASP A 693 -31.69 8.43 9.86
C ASP A 693 -31.41 8.67 8.36
N PRO A 694 -32.40 8.56 7.45
CA PRO A 694 -32.19 8.79 6.03
C PRO A 694 -31.74 10.23 5.70
N ASP A 695 -31.99 11.18 6.61
CA ASP A 695 -31.53 12.57 6.46
C ASP A 695 -30.06 12.76 6.87
N TYR A 696 -29.42 11.74 7.43
CA TYR A 696 -28.04 11.81 7.93
C TYR A 696 -27.08 11.01 7.03
N PRO A 697 -26.02 11.64 6.48
CA PRO A 697 -25.17 11.05 5.44
C PRO A 697 -24.24 9.91 5.90
N SER A 698 -24.34 9.41 7.14
CA SER A 698 -23.52 8.30 7.63
C SER A 698 -24.09 6.91 7.32
N ALA A 699 -25.26 6.83 6.67
CA ALA A 699 -25.89 5.54 6.37
C ALA A 699 -25.31 4.91 5.09
N VAL A 700 -24.62 3.77 5.25
CA VAL A 700 -23.96 3.04 4.14
C VAL A 700 -24.95 2.31 3.22
N ALA A 701 -26.14 1.95 3.74
CA ALA A 701 -27.19 1.29 2.95
C ALA A 701 -28.33 2.24 2.54
N PRO A 702 -29.11 1.96 1.49
CA PRO A 702 -30.31 2.70 1.13
C PRO A 702 -31.52 2.20 1.95
N ILE A 703 -31.97 2.95 2.96
CA ILE A 703 -33.24 2.70 3.68
C ILE A 703 -33.97 4.03 3.75
N THR A 704 -35.28 3.97 3.58
CA THR A 704 -36.15 5.13 3.34
C THR A 704 -36.77 5.72 4.61
N GLU A 705 -36.65 5.04 5.75
CA GLU A 705 -37.28 5.41 7.01
C GLU A 705 -36.29 5.36 8.18
N ARG A 706 -36.66 6.03 9.27
CA ARG A 706 -35.89 6.03 10.53
C ARG A 706 -36.19 4.74 11.30
N GLU A 707 -35.20 3.87 11.41
CA GLU A 707 -35.30 2.61 12.17
C GLU A 707 -33.92 2.18 12.70
N PHE A 708 -33.91 1.25 13.66
CA PHE A 708 -32.69 0.51 13.94
C PHE A 708 -32.41 -0.51 12.85
N VAL A 709 -31.14 -0.76 12.58
CA VAL A 709 -30.72 -1.68 11.52
C VAL A 709 -29.57 -2.56 12.00
N LEU A 710 -29.50 -3.76 11.45
CA LEU A 710 -28.34 -4.64 11.61
C LEU A 710 -27.53 -4.62 10.32
N GLN A 711 -26.23 -4.37 10.42
CA GLN A 711 -25.30 -4.40 9.30
C GLN A 711 -24.17 -5.37 9.61
N VAL A 712 -24.04 -6.42 8.81
CA VAL A 712 -22.88 -7.30 8.82
C VAL A 712 -21.88 -6.79 7.79
N ASN A 713 -20.76 -6.23 8.25
CA ASN A 713 -19.61 -5.96 7.40
C ASN A 713 -18.75 -7.22 7.35
N ALA A 714 -18.71 -7.86 6.20
CA ALA A 714 -17.95 -9.06 5.95
C ALA A 714 -16.68 -8.71 5.18
N MET A 715 -15.59 -9.39 5.49
CA MET A 715 -14.30 -9.27 4.84
C MET A 715 -13.76 -10.66 4.54
N TYR A 716 -13.17 -10.84 3.37
CA TYR A 716 -12.51 -12.08 2.98
C TYR A 716 -11.19 -11.77 2.29
N PHE A 717 -10.08 -12.29 2.80
CA PHE A 717 -8.79 -12.22 2.13
C PHE A 717 -8.69 -13.28 1.03
N GLY A 718 -8.85 -12.89 -0.23
CA GLY A 718 -8.76 -13.80 -1.38
C GLY A 718 -9.89 -13.60 -2.39
N SER A 719 -10.36 -14.70 -2.98
CA SER A 719 -11.30 -14.67 -4.11
C SER A 719 -12.75 -14.42 -3.68
N MET A 720 -13.57 -13.98 -4.64
CA MET A 720 -15.02 -13.87 -4.47
C MET A 720 -15.70 -15.22 -4.21
N GLU A 721 -15.12 -16.31 -4.71
CA GLU A 721 -15.62 -17.67 -4.45
C GLU A 721 -15.49 -18.02 -2.95
N GLY A 722 -14.32 -17.76 -2.36
CA GLY A 722 -14.09 -17.96 -0.93
C GLY A 722 -15.00 -17.06 -0.09
N PHE A 723 -15.14 -15.78 -0.47
CA PHE A 723 -16.08 -14.86 0.17
C PHE A 723 -17.52 -15.43 0.17
N ASN A 724 -18.02 -15.87 -0.98
CA ASN A 724 -19.37 -16.42 -1.09
C ASN A 724 -19.55 -17.70 -0.29
N ALA A 725 -18.52 -18.56 -0.21
CA ALA A 725 -18.56 -19.77 0.60
C ALA A 725 -18.66 -19.44 2.10
N SER A 726 -17.81 -18.55 2.61
CA SER A 726 -17.74 -18.22 4.04
C SER A 726 -18.92 -17.38 4.52
N TYR A 727 -19.54 -16.60 3.61
CA TYR A 727 -20.69 -15.73 3.94
C TYR A 727 -22.03 -16.19 3.38
N ALA A 728 -22.12 -17.40 2.83
CA ALA A 728 -23.37 -17.95 2.30
C ALA A 728 -24.59 -17.80 3.24
N PRO A 729 -24.48 -18.05 4.56
CA PRO A 729 -25.60 -17.88 5.48
C PRO A 729 -26.14 -16.45 5.55
N PHE A 730 -25.30 -15.43 5.33
CA PHE A 730 -25.70 -14.03 5.45
C PHE A 730 -26.53 -13.52 4.26
N TYR A 731 -26.62 -14.27 3.16
CA TYR A 731 -27.54 -13.91 2.06
C TYR A 731 -29.01 -14.14 2.40
N GLU A 732 -29.31 -15.02 3.36
CA GLU A 732 -30.69 -15.32 3.74
C GLU A 732 -31.33 -14.14 4.49
N ASP A 733 -32.55 -13.77 4.08
CA ASP A 733 -33.33 -12.66 4.63
C ASP A 733 -32.64 -11.28 4.54
N VAL A 734 -31.61 -11.08 3.72
CA VAL A 734 -30.95 -9.77 3.61
C VAL A 734 -31.87 -8.72 2.94
N ASN A 735 -31.89 -7.48 3.46
CA ASN A 735 -32.61 -6.36 2.83
C ASN A 735 -31.77 -5.69 1.73
N TYR A 736 -30.47 -5.57 1.97
CA TYR A 736 -29.52 -4.97 1.03
C TYR A 736 -28.16 -5.64 1.14
N VAL A 737 -27.54 -5.92 -0.01
CA VAL A 737 -26.18 -6.43 -0.08
C VAL A 737 -25.37 -5.61 -1.06
N SER A 738 -24.15 -5.24 -0.68
CA SER A 738 -23.12 -4.78 -1.60
C SER A 738 -21.85 -5.57 -1.35
N VAL A 739 -21.11 -5.90 -2.41
CA VAL A 739 -19.80 -6.53 -2.29
C VAL A 739 -18.86 -5.83 -3.26
N SER A 740 -17.68 -5.47 -2.76
CA SER A 740 -16.65 -4.75 -3.51
C SER A 740 -15.29 -5.39 -3.25
N THR A 741 -14.42 -5.32 -4.25
CA THR A 741 -13.04 -5.80 -4.15
C THR A 741 -12.11 -4.63 -3.87
N TYR A 742 -11.19 -4.83 -2.93
CA TYR A 742 -10.20 -3.86 -2.50
C TYR A 742 -8.81 -4.51 -2.41
N THR A 743 -7.79 -3.68 -2.24
CA THR A 743 -6.49 -4.11 -1.70
C THR A 743 -6.37 -3.70 -0.24
N LEU A 744 -5.40 -4.25 0.51
CA LEU A 744 -5.12 -3.78 1.87
C LEU A 744 -4.84 -2.26 1.92
N LYS A 745 -4.29 -1.70 0.84
CA LYS A 745 -4.06 -0.26 0.73
C LYS A 745 -5.35 0.55 0.61
N ASP A 746 -6.35 0.05 -0.10
CA ASP A 746 -7.62 0.74 -0.26
C ASP A 746 -8.53 0.59 0.98
N LEU A 747 -8.28 -0.43 1.80
CA LEU A 747 -9.05 -0.70 3.03
C LEU A 747 -8.73 0.21 4.22
N LYS A 748 -7.71 1.06 4.14
CA LYS A 748 -7.17 1.84 5.28
C LYS A 748 -8.16 2.87 5.88
N GLU A 749 -9.34 3.05 5.29
CA GLU A 749 -10.39 3.96 5.77
C GLU A 749 -11.77 3.30 5.84
N PHE A 750 -11.86 1.98 5.61
CA PHE A 750 -13.14 1.31 5.70
C PHE A 750 -13.57 1.22 7.17
N LEU A 751 -14.66 1.91 7.52
CA LEU A 751 -15.27 1.88 8.86
C LEU A 751 -15.92 0.52 9.12
N SER A 752 -15.08 -0.51 9.22
CA SER A 752 -15.49 -1.81 9.67
C SER A 752 -14.98 -1.99 11.09
N SER A 753 -15.93 -2.04 12.01
CA SER A 753 -15.71 -2.48 13.38
C SER A 753 -15.49 -4.02 13.40
N ASN A 754 -14.58 -4.53 12.56
CA ASN A 754 -14.17 -5.92 12.55
C ASN A 754 -13.54 -6.23 13.92
N TYR A 755 -13.99 -7.27 14.59
CA TYR A 755 -13.42 -7.68 15.87
C TYR A 755 -13.20 -9.16 15.86
N MET A 756 -11.94 -9.59 15.75
CA MET A 756 -11.63 -11.01 15.74
C MET A 756 -10.67 -11.39 16.84
N PHE A 757 -10.96 -12.56 17.37
CA PHE A 757 -10.29 -13.29 18.41
C PHE A 757 -8.93 -13.85 17.95
N PRO A 758 -7.88 -13.76 18.78
CA PRO A 758 -6.58 -14.36 18.47
C PRO A 758 -6.55 -15.90 18.49
N ASP A 759 -7.38 -16.58 19.29
CA ASP A 759 -7.31 -18.05 19.46
C ASP A 759 -8.13 -18.84 18.41
N TRP A 760 -8.91 -18.16 17.56
CA TRP A 760 -9.72 -18.73 16.48
C TRP A 760 -8.92 -19.64 15.53
N ASN A 761 -7.65 -19.31 15.34
CA ASN A 761 -6.69 -20.12 14.58
C ASN A 761 -5.38 -20.34 15.34
N LYS A 762 -5.41 -20.25 16.67
CA LYS A 762 -4.20 -20.27 17.54
C LYS A 762 -3.19 -19.18 17.16
N ALA A 763 -3.68 -18.05 16.65
CA ALA A 763 -2.86 -16.95 16.14
C ALA A 763 -2.49 -15.93 17.23
N GLY A 764 -2.86 -16.14 18.50
CA GLY A 764 -2.64 -15.23 19.61
C GLY A 764 -1.71 -15.70 20.72
N PRO A 765 -1.65 -14.96 21.85
CA PRO A 765 -0.88 -15.37 23.01
C PRO A 765 -1.43 -16.67 23.60
N ALA A 766 -0.53 -17.60 23.93
CA ALA A 766 -0.88 -18.94 24.42
C ALA A 766 -1.62 -18.97 25.77
N SER A 767 -1.65 -17.86 26.50
CA SER A 767 -2.42 -17.65 27.73
C SER A 767 -2.50 -16.16 28.04
N ASP A 768 -3.43 -15.76 28.90
CA ASP A 768 -3.58 -14.37 29.35
C ASP A 768 -2.31 -13.83 30.04
N SER A 769 -1.42 -14.70 30.53
CA SER A 769 -0.17 -14.30 31.19
C SER A 769 1.05 -14.23 30.26
N ALA A 770 0.93 -14.75 29.03
CA ALA A 770 2.05 -14.85 28.09
C ALA A 770 2.50 -13.47 27.61
N THR A 771 1.56 -12.56 27.42
CA THR A 771 1.76 -11.15 27.09
C THR A 771 1.00 -10.29 28.10
N ALA A 772 1.14 -8.96 28.02
CA ALA A 772 0.30 -8.07 28.82
C ALA A 772 -1.13 -7.96 28.27
N TRP A 773 -1.39 -8.53 27.08
CA TRP A 773 -2.72 -8.64 26.49
C TRP A 773 -3.54 -9.73 27.21
N PRO A 774 -4.67 -9.37 27.83
CA PRO A 774 -5.40 -10.25 28.75
C PRO A 774 -6.55 -11.04 28.10
N HIS A 775 -6.66 -11.06 26.76
CA HIS A 775 -7.81 -11.65 26.06
C HIS A 775 -7.43 -12.87 25.22
N SER A 776 -6.71 -13.83 25.80
CA SER A 776 -6.37 -15.07 25.09
C SER A 776 -7.59 -15.96 24.85
N THR A 777 -8.67 -15.84 25.62
CA THR A 777 -9.85 -16.74 25.54
C THR A 777 -11.18 -16.09 25.11
N SER A 778 -11.23 -14.77 24.89
CA SER A 778 -12.48 -14.05 24.58
C SER A 778 -12.78 -13.99 23.07
N ALA A 779 -13.80 -14.74 22.62
CA ALA A 779 -14.16 -14.85 21.20
C ALA A 779 -14.74 -13.57 20.55
N HIS A 780 -15.21 -12.61 21.35
CA HIS A 780 -15.92 -11.41 20.88
C HIS A 780 -15.54 -10.16 21.67
N ILE A 781 -15.64 -9.01 21.02
CA ILE A 781 -15.56 -7.68 21.66
C ILE A 781 -16.83 -6.93 21.32
N THR A 782 -17.47 -6.37 22.35
CA THR A 782 -18.59 -5.45 22.21
C THR A 782 -18.06 -4.03 22.41
N LEU A 783 -18.31 -3.14 21.44
CA LEU A 783 -17.98 -1.72 21.55
C LEU A 783 -19.24 -0.87 21.46
N SER A 784 -19.46 -0.06 22.48
CA SER A 784 -20.33 1.12 22.43
C SER A 784 -19.56 2.28 21.82
N SER A 785 -20.03 2.82 20.68
CA SER A 785 -19.42 4.00 20.06
C SER A 785 -20.47 5.09 19.92
N LEU A 786 -20.47 6.03 20.85
CA LEU A 786 -21.40 7.14 20.89
C LEU A 786 -20.75 8.38 20.26
N MET A 787 -21.45 9.01 19.32
CA MET A 787 -21.00 10.23 18.65
C MET A 787 -22.09 11.29 18.74
N TRP A 788 -21.69 12.53 19.02
CA TRP A 788 -22.60 13.66 19.12
C TRP A 788 -21.95 14.93 18.58
N SER A 789 -22.77 15.88 18.12
CA SER A 789 -22.29 17.12 17.51
C SER A 789 -22.25 18.32 18.46
N ASN A 790 -22.89 18.22 19.64
CA ASN A 790 -23.01 19.33 20.58
C ASN A 790 -22.51 18.96 21.98
N GLN A 791 -21.53 19.70 22.48
CA GLN A 791 -20.93 19.52 23.81
C GLN A 791 -21.96 19.49 24.95
N SER A 792 -23.10 20.18 24.82
CA SER A 792 -24.16 20.15 25.85
C SER A 792 -24.74 18.77 26.11
N ASN A 793 -24.57 17.83 25.17
CA ASN A 793 -25.07 16.46 25.30
C ASN A 793 -24.08 15.51 25.98
N ALA A 794 -22.81 15.91 26.18
CA ALA A 794 -21.75 15.03 26.66
C ALA A 794 -22.15 14.31 27.96
N ALA A 795 -22.55 15.06 29.00
CA ALA A 795 -22.94 14.47 30.28
C ALA A 795 -24.10 13.46 30.18
N TYR A 796 -25.09 13.73 29.31
CA TYR A 796 -26.18 12.80 29.07
C TYR A 796 -25.69 11.54 28.37
N VAL A 797 -24.85 11.67 27.34
CA VAL A 797 -24.30 10.54 26.60
C VAL A 797 -23.43 9.67 27.49
N ASP A 798 -22.54 10.28 28.29
CA ASP A 798 -21.66 9.58 29.23
C ASP A 798 -22.48 8.80 30.29
N GLU A 799 -23.54 9.42 30.83
CA GLU A 799 -24.44 8.76 31.78
C GLU A 799 -25.14 7.55 31.14
N ARG A 800 -25.62 7.69 29.91
CA ARG A 800 -26.30 6.58 29.20
C ARG A 800 -25.34 5.44 28.88
N ASP A 801 -24.09 5.75 28.51
CA ASP A 801 -23.05 4.77 28.27
C ASP A 801 -22.73 3.97 29.55
N SER A 802 -22.52 4.66 30.66
CA SER A 802 -22.27 4.04 31.96
C SER A 802 -23.41 3.08 32.36
N VAL A 803 -24.67 3.51 32.22
CA VAL A 803 -25.84 2.66 32.53
C VAL A 803 -25.88 1.41 31.66
N MET A 804 -25.55 1.53 30.37
CA MET A 804 -25.51 0.40 29.46
C MET A 804 -24.39 -0.58 29.81
N MET A 805 -23.19 -0.07 30.11
CA MET A 805 -22.05 -0.90 30.49
C MET A 805 -22.29 -1.59 31.84
N ASP A 806 -22.90 -0.92 32.82
CA ASP A 806 -23.30 -1.53 34.09
C ASP A 806 -24.29 -2.68 33.90
N TYR A 807 -25.25 -2.51 32.97
CA TYR A 807 -26.18 -3.58 32.61
C TYR A 807 -25.46 -4.78 31.99
N LEU A 808 -24.58 -4.54 31.00
CA LEU A 808 -23.82 -5.60 30.34
C LEU A 808 -22.94 -6.37 31.33
N ARG A 809 -22.28 -5.67 32.25
CA ARG A 809 -21.46 -6.25 33.32
C ARG A 809 -22.30 -7.09 34.29
N SER A 810 -23.42 -6.54 34.76
CA SER A 810 -24.34 -7.28 35.64
C SER A 810 -24.90 -8.53 34.96
N TYR A 811 -25.19 -8.44 33.67
CA TYR A 811 -25.64 -9.58 32.88
C TYR A 811 -24.53 -10.64 32.75
N GLN A 812 -23.30 -10.23 32.43
CA GLN A 812 -22.15 -11.13 32.33
C GLN A 812 -21.88 -11.86 33.66
N GLU A 813 -21.90 -11.14 34.78
CA GLU A 813 -21.76 -11.74 36.13
C GLU A 813 -22.85 -12.79 36.38
N SER A 814 -24.07 -12.57 35.88
CA SER A 814 -25.17 -13.53 36.02
C SER A 814 -24.98 -14.84 35.24
N LEU A 815 -24.10 -14.86 34.23
CA LEU A 815 -23.84 -16.04 33.40
C LEU A 815 -22.91 -17.06 34.07
N ASN A 816 -22.26 -16.73 35.20
CA ASN A 816 -21.23 -17.57 35.85
C ASN A 816 -20.11 -18.02 34.87
N ALA A 817 -19.80 -17.19 33.88
CA ALA A 817 -18.75 -17.42 32.89
C ALA A 817 -17.41 -16.81 33.35
N PRO A 818 -16.27 -17.18 32.72
CA PRO A 818 -14.99 -16.48 32.95
C PRO A 818 -15.10 -14.97 32.75
N ALA A 819 -14.26 -14.21 33.45
CA ALA A 819 -14.20 -12.77 33.29
C ALA A 819 -13.75 -12.43 31.85
N ILE A 820 -14.51 -11.55 31.21
CA ILE A 820 -14.15 -10.91 29.93
C ILE A 820 -13.56 -9.57 30.32
N TYR A 821 -12.39 -9.26 29.78
CA TYR A 821 -11.69 -8.04 30.09
C TYR A 821 -12.07 -6.91 29.11
N ASP A 822 -11.72 -5.68 29.42
CA ASP A 822 -11.80 -4.51 28.54
C ASP A 822 -10.54 -4.43 27.66
N TYR A 823 -10.67 -4.00 26.41
CA TYR A 823 -9.52 -3.77 25.52
C TYR A 823 -8.74 -2.52 26.00
N PRO A 824 -7.42 -2.62 26.34
CA PRO A 824 -6.62 -1.47 26.75
C PRO A 824 -6.75 -0.19 25.90
N ASN A 825 -6.93 -0.28 24.57
CA ASN A 825 -7.08 0.90 23.72
C ASN A 825 -8.50 1.50 23.67
N TYR A 826 -9.49 0.83 24.26
CA TYR A 826 -10.88 1.32 24.40
C TYR A 826 -11.28 1.56 25.85
N LEU A 827 -10.29 1.68 26.73
CA LEU A 827 -10.48 1.92 28.15
C LEU A 827 -11.29 3.21 28.36
N ALA A 828 -12.34 3.14 29.17
CA ALA A 828 -13.17 4.28 29.55
C ALA A 828 -12.71 4.85 30.91
N PRO A 829 -13.02 6.12 31.25
CA PRO A 829 -12.63 6.70 32.54
C PRO A 829 -13.11 5.92 33.77
N TYR A 830 -14.18 5.12 33.63
CA TYR A 830 -14.76 4.28 34.68
C TYR A 830 -14.27 2.83 34.68
N SER A 831 -13.44 2.40 33.70
CA SER A 831 -12.91 1.04 33.64
C SER A 831 -12.00 0.75 34.85
N LYS A 832 -12.20 -0.39 35.51
CA LYS A 832 -11.32 -0.81 36.61
C LYS A 832 -10.09 -1.56 36.07
N PRO A 833 -8.91 -1.45 36.69
CA PRO A 833 -7.71 -2.11 36.19
C PRO A 833 -7.83 -3.64 36.05
N GLU A 834 -8.51 -4.29 36.97
CA GLU A 834 -8.72 -5.75 36.93
C GLU A 834 -9.71 -6.17 35.84
N GLU A 835 -10.62 -5.27 35.48
CA GLU A 835 -11.50 -5.44 34.32
C GLU A 835 -10.69 -5.28 33.03
N VAL A 836 -9.58 -4.53 33.02
CA VAL A 836 -8.77 -4.35 31.80
C VAL A 836 -7.74 -5.46 31.65
N TRP A 837 -6.94 -5.75 32.69
CA TRP A 837 -5.79 -6.65 32.60
C TRP A 837 -5.94 -7.96 33.36
N GLY A 838 -6.94 -8.09 34.22
CA GLY A 838 -6.95 -9.14 35.24
C GLY A 838 -5.92 -8.87 36.34
N VAL A 839 -6.16 -9.47 37.51
CA VAL A 839 -5.41 -9.17 38.74
C VAL A 839 -3.91 -9.45 38.58
N ASP A 840 -3.54 -10.56 37.95
CA ASP A 840 -2.15 -11.00 37.86
C ASP A 840 -1.32 -10.11 36.93
N ASN A 841 -1.81 -9.83 35.72
CA ASN A 841 -1.12 -8.93 34.80
C ASN A 841 -1.10 -7.51 35.33
N PHE A 842 -2.18 -7.03 35.95
CA PHE A 842 -2.21 -5.72 36.57
C PHE A 842 -1.11 -5.59 37.64
N ASN A 843 -1.02 -6.55 38.56
CA ASN A 843 0.02 -6.54 39.60
C ASN A 843 1.44 -6.59 39.02
N ARG A 844 1.65 -7.35 37.93
CA ARG A 844 2.93 -7.39 37.22
C ARG A 844 3.26 -6.03 36.59
N LEU A 845 2.28 -5.38 35.96
CA LEU A 845 2.46 -4.05 35.38
C LEU A 845 2.75 -2.98 36.47
N VAL A 846 2.09 -3.06 37.63
CA VAL A 846 2.40 -2.21 38.80
C VAL A 846 3.85 -2.38 39.22
N ALA A 847 4.33 -3.62 39.37
CA ALA A 847 5.72 -3.89 39.77
C ALA A 847 6.73 -3.35 38.74
N ILE A 848 6.42 -3.45 37.44
CA ILE A 848 7.25 -2.88 36.37
C ILE A 848 7.27 -1.35 36.44
N LYS A 849 6.11 -0.72 36.66
CA LYS A 849 6.03 0.74 36.81
C LYS A 849 6.78 1.22 38.05
N GLU A 850 6.68 0.54 39.19
CA GLU A 850 7.46 0.88 40.39
C GLU A 850 8.98 0.76 40.16
N LYS A 851 9.41 -0.16 39.30
CA LYS A 851 10.83 -0.35 38.94
C LYS A 851 11.37 0.77 38.04
N TYR A 852 10.63 1.18 37.01
CA TYR A 852 11.13 2.09 35.96
C TYR A 852 10.59 3.52 36.04
N ASP A 853 9.49 3.75 36.76
CA ASP A 853 8.91 5.07 37.06
C ASP A 853 8.53 5.16 38.56
N PRO A 854 9.52 5.07 39.48
CA PRO A 854 9.27 5.01 40.92
C PRO A 854 8.65 6.29 41.51
N GLN A 855 8.66 7.39 40.75
CA GLN A 855 8.08 8.67 41.15
C GLN A 855 6.72 8.94 40.50
N CYS A 856 6.20 8.00 39.68
CA CYS A 856 4.95 8.18 38.94
C CYS A 856 4.94 9.48 38.09
N LEU A 857 6.04 9.76 37.40
CA LEU A 857 6.17 10.94 36.55
C LEU A 857 5.39 10.79 35.25
N MET A 858 5.24 9.56 34.76
CA MET A 858 4.40 9.26 33.60
C MET A 858 2.98 8.95 34.07
N SER A 859 2.26 10.01 34.44
CA SER A 859 0.95 9.95 35.09
C SER A 859 -0.23 10.44 34.23
N ARG A 860 0.02 10.78 32.96
CA ARG A 860 -0.96 11.50 32.15
C ARG A 860 -2.06 10.60 31.57
N GLY A 861 -3.30 10.81 31.97
CA GLY A 861 -4.49 10.08 31.51
C GLY A 861 -4.81 8.88 32.41
N VAL A 862 -5.54 7.88 31.89
CA VAL A 862 -5.75 6.61 32.60
C VAL A 862 -4.53 5.68 32.61
N VAL A 863 -3.74 5.77 33.68
CA VAL A 863 -2.47 5.05 33.87
C VAL A 863 -2.51 4.06 35.03
N ILE A 864 -1.60 3.11 35.05
CA ILE A 864 -1.43 2.17 36.16
C ILE A 864 -0.96 2.92 37.42
N SER A 865 -1.74 2.83 38.49
CA SER A 865 -1.44 3.49 39.76
C SER A 865 -0.41 2.72 40.58
N THR A 866 0.58 3.43 41.12
CA THR A 866 1.51 2.92 42.15
C THR A 866 1.34 3.73 43.42
N LYS A 867 1.95 3.28 44.53
CA LYS A 867 1.93 4.06 45.79
C LYS A 867 2.50 5.47 45.62
N ALA A 868 3.45 5.68 44.73
CA ALA A 868 4.03 7.00 44.48
C ALA A 868 3.02 7.99 43.88
N CYS A 869 2.02 7.50 43.14
CA CYS A 869 1.00 8.34 42.52
C CYS A 869 0.06 9.02 43.54
N SER A 870 0.02 8.58 44.81
CA SER A 870 -0.87 9.16 45.83
C SER A 870 -0.57 10.62 46.17
N GLY A 871 0.65 11.08 45.87
CA GLY A 871 1.10 12.47 46.07
C GLY A 871 0.68 13.44 44.97
N LEU A 872 0.04 12.97 43.90
CA LEU A 872 -0.45 13.80 42.79
C LEU A 872 -1.70 14.61 43.21
N SER A 873 -2.01 15.68 42.48
CA SER A 873 -3.21 16.50 42.74
C SER A 873 -4.50 15.67 42.61
N ALA A 874 -5.60 16.11 43.23
CA ALA A 874 -6.87 15.37 43.20
C ALA A 874 -7.37 15.10 41.76
N ASP A 875 -7.28 16.08 40.88
CA ASP A 875 -7.69 15.98 39.47
C ASP A 875 -6.83 14.99 38.66
N ILE A 876 -5.55 14.83 39.01
CA ILE A 876 -4.67 13.83 38.40
C ILE A 876 -4.94 12.44 38.97
N ARG A 877 -5.20 12.34 40.29
CA ARG A 877 -5.50 11.06 40.95
C ARG A 877 -6.79 10.42 40.46
N ASP A 878 -7.83 11.21 40.19
CA ASP A 878 -9.11 10.71 39.64
C ASP A 878 -8.96 10.14 38.22
N ARG A 879 -7.88 10.51 37.51
CA ARG A 879 -7.55 9.98 36.17
C ARG A 879 -6.69 8.73 36.24
N VAL A 880 -5.93 8.53 37.32
CA VAL A 880 -5.04 7.36 37.49
C VAL A 880 -5.90 6.15 37.86
N CYS A 881 -5.77 5.06 37.10
CA CYS A 881 -6.53 3.81 37.22
C CYS A 881 -6.35 3.23 38.64
N SER A 882 -7.24 3.59 39.56
CA SER A 882 -7.18 3.20 40.96
C SER A 882 -8.39 2.34 41.31
N GLN A 883 -8.14 1.14 41.84
CA GLN A 883 -9.06 0.60 42.84
C GLN A 883 -8.85 1.35 44.16
N PRO A 884 -9.89 1.52 44.99
CA PRO A 884 -9.70 1.89 46.38
C PRO A 884 -8.79 0.85 47.02
N LEU A 885 -7.67 1.31 47.60
CA LEU A 885 -6.73 0.49 48.36
C LEU A 885 -7.49 -0.52 49.23
N ILE A 886 -7.14 -1.80 49.07
CA ILE A 886 -7.52 -2.90 49.95
C ILE A 886 -7.31 -2.46 51.40
N HIS A 887 -8.38 -2.08 52.09
CA HIS A 887 -8.41 -2.13 53.53
C HIS A 887 -8.50 -3.60 53.92
N SER A 888 -7.35 -4.19 54.24
CA SER A 888 -7.30 -5.41 55.04
C SER A 888 -7.98 -5.14 56.39
N ILE A 889 -9.06 -5.88 56.65
CA ILE A 889 -9.51 -6.39 57.96
C ILE A 889 -9.32 -5.43 59.16
N SER A 890 -10.43 -4.86 59.61
CA SER A 890 -10.86 -4.88 61.02
C SER A 890 -12.37 -4.91 61.11
#